data_AF-A0A918TDW9-F1
#
_entry.id   AF-A0A918TDW9-F1
#
_cell.length_a   1.000
_cell.length_b   1.000
_cell.length_c   1.000
_cell.angle_alpha   90.00
_cell.angle_beta   90.00
_cell.angle_gamma   90.00
#
_symmetry.space_group_name_H-M   'P 1'
#
loop_
_entity.id
_entity.type
_entity.pdbx_description
1 polymer ?
#
loop_
_entity_poly.entity_id
_entity_poly.type
_entity_poly.pdbx_seq_one_letter_code
_entity_poly.pdbx_strand_id
1 'polypeptide(L)'
;MIRFDEWMQSQLAKPVQDIDLTEARPLAEARGAAMAELIQREPAAALKAALSWQEWLSLPEELQALVEQPFSLRGEYAVYSGCGDNEGRHRHWFQSGEEALRVFPTASWRDVITKHDLPVQGIRVGEVATFFPGPIQILSETDREAVMEHFPLRDEGGVPVALLGGELLAANETKIKEVAADLEQALGMIGPHTVNAGLAVAFSSGASNGGGVIGAASQASLDWSATPKRVIVIRCDFSDLSGEALSAATASDYLEICSDWVADNSYGKSSLINRTVTSEVIRLPKTTAEYAALGNSKSGTLATDARGAALAAGYAVNDFDFVVYAYRTNSNIGAGFASIGGRDQWEGVASENTYMHEFGHNYGLGHANFWVRNQAGGDWNEVRGVNTSLGAAGNDEYGDVFDLMAVHYRQRPGIENVWPNGHFAMSSKKILGWIEDSRVEEVTKTSTYRIYRFDHPDTNPNQKVGLTFLTGQGKRIWAGLRRNFPSNHTLSTGAYMVWQHSDRNHRQIDCTPFSQIDGILEDNYDHADFDRDDSALAEGASWTSPDGSVRVTNTGLGGISPNEYLDLRVEFLKANANHVTLSTDPNGESPGLTGSYFNERLRATNSLDWNTTSTPSGTRVDPSITFRENDFGDRAALGITGGNDTDWSHFSVQWDGYLHVPHGTEQTLRLFSDDGTKLWIDLDSDGTLGSTADELVIDNSFGLSSYTVPIPAGSYKMRLQYEEAAGRNYCVLEFGDQGSKGSGDFELYQEATLENRGLTASFVNSSLRNNTSQSDWRTSQTISGTRTEAMPLYWDNTMGTASSMGISSNSYSHWIN
;
A
#
# COMPACT_ATOMS: atom_id res chain seq x y z
N MET A 1 -17.88 15.42 24.94
CA MET A 1 -16.65 16.20 24.70
C MET A 1 -16.89 17.68 24.95
N ILE A 2 -17.48 18.46 24.03
CA ILE A 2 -17.66 19.93 24.18
C ILE A 2 -18.20 20.36 25.57
N ARG A 3 -19.28 19.75 26.06
CA ARG A 3 -19.86 20.11 27.38
C ARG A 3 -18.92 19.82 28.55
N PHE A 4 -18.09 18.78 28.46
CA PHE A 4 -17.08 18.49 29.47
C PHE A 4 -15.94 19.50 29.38
N ASP A 5 -15.54 19.92 28.19
CA ASP A 5 -14.46 20.90 28.00
C ASP A 5 -14.88 22.28 28.52
N GLU A 6 -16.11 22.71 28.21
CA GLU A 6 -16.72 23.92 28.78
C GLU A 6 -16.80 23.87 30.31
N TRP A 7 -17.21 22.72 30.85
CA TRP A 7 -17.22 22.49 32.29
C TRP A 7 -15.80 22.56 32.87
N MET A 8 -14.82 21.86 32.31
CA MET A 8 -13.43 21.84 32.76
C MET A 8 -12.85 23.27 32.81
N GLN A 9 -13.03 24.05 31.75
CA GLN A 9 -12.56 25.43 31.68
C GLN A 9 -13.17 26.31 32.79
N SER A 10 -14.42 26.05 33.18
CA SER A 10 -15.07 26.75 34.30
C SER A 10 -14.58 26.31 35.69
N GLN A 11 -13.89 25.17 35.79
CA GLN A 11 -13.37 24.61 37.05
C GLN A 11 -11.87 24.82 37.26
N LEU A 12 -11.07 25.07 36.21
CA LEU A 12 -9.59 25.22 36.28
C LEU A 12 -9.10 26.25 37.33
N ALA A 13 -9.93 27.23 37.70
CA ALA A 13 -9.60 28.24 38.71
C ALA A 13 -10.07 27.91 40.14
N LYS A 14 -10.74 26.77 40.35
CA LYS A 14 -11.28 26.37 41.66
C LYS A 14 -10.40 25.33 42.36
N PRO A 15 -10.34 25.32 43.70
CA PRO A 15 -9.74 24.21 44.44
C PRO A 15 -10.45 22.89 44.11
N VAL A 16 -9.69 21.79 43.97
CA VAL A 16 -10.21 20.45 43.66
C VAL A 16 -11.32 20.00 44.63
N GLN A 17 -11.23 20.45 45.89
CA GLN A 17 -12.19 20.15 46.96
C GLN A 17 -13.58 20.78 46.75
N ASP A 18 -13.67 21.81 45.90
CA ASP A 18 -14.90 22.56 45.63
C ASP A 18 -15.62 22.10 44.36
N ILE A 19 -15.13 21.03 43.71
CA ILE A 19 -15.73 20.45 42.50
C ILE A 19 -16.97 19.63 42.86
N ASP A 20 -18.13 19.97 42.29
CA ASP A 20 -19.37 19.20 42.45
C ASP A 20 -19.33 17.93 41.58
N LEU A 21 -19.07 16.80 42.24
CA LEU A 21 -19.02 15.48 41.61
C LEU A 21 -20.36 15.03 41.02
N THR A 22 -21.49 15.58 41.49
CA THR A 22 -22.84 15.20 41.03
C THR A 22 -23.07 15.62 39.58
N GLU A 23 -22.60 16.82 39.22
CA GLU A 23 -22.66 17.33 37.85
C GLU A 23 -21.51 16.79 37.00
N ALA A 24 -20.32 16.64 37.59
CA ALA A 24 -19.11 16.30 36.87
C ALA A 24 -19.05 14.84 36.40
N ARG A 25 -19.53 13.88 37.22
CA ARG A 25 -19.40 12.45 36.93
C ARG A 25 -20.09 12.02 35.62
N PRO A 26 -21.36 12.38 35.35
CA PRO A 26 -22.01 12.03 34.08
C PRO A 26 -21.31 12.64 32.85
N LEU A 27 -20.72 13.83 33.00
CA LEU A 27 -19.96 14.47 31.92
C LEU A 27 -18.64 13.74 31.65
N ALA A 28 -17.94 13.32 32.71
CA ALA A 28 -16.72 12.54 32.63
C ALA A 28 -16.96 11.18 31.98
N GLU A 29 -17.99 10.45 32.40
CA GLU A 29 -18.38 9.16 31.80
C GLU A 29 -18.69 9.31 30.30
N ALA A 30 -19.46 10.34 29.94
CA ALA A 30 -19.78 10.62 28.54
C ALA A 30 -18.54 11.02 27.72
N ARG A 31 -17.55 11.67 28.34
CA ARG A 31 -16.26 11.97 27.69
C ARG A 31 -15.43 10.71 27.49
N GLY A 32 -15.24 9.89 28.53
CA GLY A 32 -14.47 8.65 28.43
C GLY A 32 -15.00 7.72 27.34
N ALA A 33 -16.33 7.53 27.28
CA ALA A 33 -16.96 6.75 26.21
C ALA A 33 -16.71 7.33 24.81
N ALA A 34 -16.85 8.65 24.65
CA ALA A 34 -16.59 9.32 23.37
C ALA A 34 -15.10 9.25 22.96
N MET A 35 -14.18 9.37 23.92
CA MET A 35 -12.74 9.27 23.67
C MET A 35 -12.32 7.85 23.31
N ALA A 36 -12.89 6.83 23.96
CA ALA A 36 -12.64 5.44 23.59
C ALA A 36 -13.09 5.11 22.15
N GLU A 37 -14.22 5.67 21.69
CA GLU A 37 -14.65 5.54 20.29
C GLU A 37 -13.74 6.33 19.35
N LEU A 38 -13.38 7.57 19.73
CA LEU A 38 -12.56 8.44 18.91
C LEU A 38 -11.14 7.91 18.72
N ILE A 39 -10.53 7.30 19.74
CA ILE A 39 -9.23 6.62 19.64
C ILE A 39 -9.27 5.54 18.55
N GLN A 40 -10.37 4.79 18.45
CA GLN A 40 -10.49 3.68 17.51
C GLN A 40 -10.74 4.15 16.08
N ARG A 41 -11.60 5.17 15.91
CA ARG A 41 -12.01 5.66 14.58
C ARG A 41 -11.04 6.68 13.99
N GLU A 42 -10.61 7.64 14.79
CA GLU A 42 -9.81 8.81 14.37
C GLU A 42 -8.75 9.15 15.44
N PRO A 43 -7.72 8.30 15.61
CA PRO A 43 -6.74 8.45 16.70
C PRO A 43 -6.03 9.81 16.74
N ALA A 44 -5.80 10.43 15.58
CA ALA A 44 -5.22 11.78 15.51
C ALA A 44 -6.18 12.86 16.06
N ALA A 45 -7.49 12.71 15.81
CA ALA A 45 -8.50 13.60 16.39
C ALA A 45 -8.61 13.40 17.91
N ALA A 46 -8.46 12.17 18.39
CA ALA A 46 -8.42 11.87 19.82
C ALA A 46 -7.25 12.58 20.53
N LEU A 47 -6.03 12.51 19.97
CA LEU A 47 -4.89 13.23 20.53
C LEU A 47 -5.07 14.74 20.53
N LYS A 48 -5.71 15.31 19.51
CA LYS A 48 -6.03 16.74 19.45
C LYS A 48 -7.08 17.16 20.49
N ALA A 49 -8.01 16.27 20.79
CA ALA A 49 -9.09 16.51 21.76
C ALA A 49 -8.68 16.18 23.21
N ALA A 50 -7.53 15.53 23.42
CA ALA A 50 -7.06 15.05 24.71
C ALA A 50 -6.90 16.17 25.74
N LEU A 51 -7.18 15.86 27.01
CA LEU A 51 -6.78 16.70 28.12
C LEU A 51 -5.24 16.81 28.19
N SER A 52 -4.76 18.02 28.46
CA SER A 52 -3.36 18.26 28.82
C SER A 52 -3.02 17.60 30.17
N TRP A 53 -1.73 17.44 30.46
CA TRP A 53 -1.30 16.92 31.78
C TRP A 53 -1.79 17.81 32.91
N GLN A 54 -1.72 19.14 32.71
CA GLN A 54 -2.24 20.11 33.68
C GLN A 54 -3.74 19.91 33.96
N GLU A 55 -4.55 19.80 32.91
CA GLU A 55 -6.00 19.62 33.05
C GLU A 55 -6.33 18.28 33.74
N TRP A 56 -5.68 17.19 33.32
CA TRP A 56 -5.93 15.87 33.90
C TRP A 56 -5.51 15.79 35.38
N LEU A 57 -4.36 16.36 35.75
CA LEU A 57 -3.89 16.42 37.14
C LEU A 57 -4.75 17.35 38.02
N SER A 58 -5.47 18.30 37.42
CA SER A 58 -6.41 19.16 38.15
C SER A 58 -7.73 18.48 38.51
N LEU A 59 -8.01 17.30 37.93
CA LEU A 59 -9.23 16.54 38.24
C LEU A 59 -9.13 15.80 39.58
N PRO A 60 -10.25 15.65 40.31
CA PRO A 60 -10.36 14.66 41.39
C PRO A 60 -10.07 13.25 40.85
N GLU A 61 -9.44 12.41 41.68
CA GLU A 61 -9.08 11.02 41.34
C GLU A 61 -10.28 10.20 40.81
N GLU A 62 -11.47 10.44 41.35
CA GLU A 62 -12.71 9.80 40.88
C GLU A 62 -13.07 10.14 39.43
N LEU A 63 -12.74 11.36 38.96
CA LEU A 63 -13.01 11.77 37.59
C LEU A 63 -11.88 11.38 36.65
N GLN A 64 -10.63 11.34 37.13
CA GLN A 64 -9.48 10.86 36.36
C GLN A 64 -9.70 9.43 35.84
N ALA A 65 -10.32 8.57 36.65
CA ALA A 65 -10.64 7.18 36.28
C ALA A 65 -11.74 7.04 35.21
N LEU A 66 -12.48 8.13 34.90
CA LEU A 66 -13.63 8.12 33.99
C LEU A 66 -13.35 8.77 32.63
N VAL A 67 -12.23 9.47 32.50
CA VAL A 67 -11.81 10.17 31.27
C VAL A 67 -10.55 9.52 30.70
N GLU A 68 -10.08 10.01 29.56
CA GLU A 68 -8.80 9.58 29.01
C GLU A 68 -7.63 10.00 29.91
N GLN A 69 -6.73 9.05 30.14
CA GLN A 69 -5.53 9.25 30.96
C GLN A 69 -4.32 9.47 30.04
N PRO A 70 -3.60 10.61 30.17
CA PRO A 70 -2.29 10.75 29.57
C PRO A 70 -1.30 9.82 30.27
N PHE A 71 -0.38 9.23 29.51
CA PHE A 71 0.66 8.36 30.05
C PHE A 71 2.01 8.59 29.37
N SER A 72 3.07 8.19 30.07
CA SER A 72 4.44 8.13 29.59
C SER A 72 5.06 6.85 30.14
N LEU A 73 5.29 5.87 29.27
CA LEU A 73 5.66 4.50 29.64
C LEU A 73 6.76 3.97 28.73
N ARG A 74 7.46 2.95 29.21
CA ARG A 74 8.45 2.21 28.44
C ARG A 74 8.06 0.74 28.37
N GLY A 75 8.13 0.14 27.19
CA GLY A 75 7.59 -1.20 26.99
C GLY A 75 7.83 -1.79 25.62
N GLU A 76 7.28 -2.97 25.38
CA GLU A 76 7.28 -3.62 24.08
C GLU A 76 6.09 -3.12 23.26
N TYR A 77 6.36 -2.47 22.13
CA TYR A 77 5.35 -2.22 21.11
C TYR A 77 5.38 -3.38 20.13
N ALA A 78 4.37 -4.25 20.15
CA ALA A 78 4.31 -5.44 19.32
C ALA A 78 3.31 -5.26 18.17
N VAL A 79 3.73 -5.64 16.97
CA VAL A 79 2.89 -5.62 15.77
C VAL A 79 2.79 -7.03 15.23
N TYR A 80 1.59 -7.61 15.26
CA TYR A 80 1.34 -8.96 14.78
C TYR A 80 0.72 -8.96 13.38
N SER A 81 1.17 -9.86 12.50
CA SER A 81 0.50 -10.15 11.23
C SER A 81 -0.92 -10.67 11.53
N GLY A 82 -1.91 -10.09 10.85
CA GLY A 82 -3.31 -10.51 10.94
C GLY A 82 -3.72 -11.22 9.66
N CYS A 83 -3.68 -12.55 9.68
CA CYS A 83 -4.15 -13.38 8.57
C CYS A 83 -5.64 -13.71 8.78
N GLY A 84 -6.54 -13.18 7.94
CA GLY A 84 -7.92 -13.68 7.81
C GLY A 84 -9.09 -12.87 8.39
N ASP A 85 -8.88 -11.73 9.04
CA ASP A 85 -9.99 -10.92 9.58
C ASP A 85 -10.21 -9.62 8.77
N ASN A 86 -11.48 -9.27 8.52
CA ASN A 86 -11.92 -8.03 7.85
C ASN A 86 -11.50 -6.72 8.56
N GLU A 87 -10.75 -6.79 9.67
CA GLU A 87 -10.13 -5.65 10.37
C GLU A 87 -8.67 -5.45 9.92
N GLY A 88 -8.44 -4.89 8.73
CA GLY A 88 -7.25 -4.07 8.45
C GLY A 88 -5.86 -4.58 8.93
N ARG A 89 -5.56 -5.86 8.73
CA ARG A 89 -4.23 -6.52 8.53
C ARG A 89 -3.13 -6.48 9.61
N HIS A 90 -2.97 -5.48 10.49
CA HIS A 90 -1.99 -5.55 11.58
C HIS A 90 -2.60 -5.17 12.93
N ARG A 91 -2.25 -5.93 13.98
CA ARG A 91 -2.68 -5.64 15.35
C ARG A 91 -1.54 -5.06 16.16
N HIS A 92 -1.80 -3.93 16.81
CA HIS A 92 -0.80 -3.17 17.55
C HIS A 92 -1.06 -3.26 19.05
N TRP A 93 -0.03 -3.65 19.79
CA TRP A 93 -0.06 -3.86 21.23
C TRP A 93 1.08 -3.13 21.90
N PHE A 94 0.84 -2.71 23.14
CA PHE A 94 1.91 -2.19 23.98
C PHE A 94 1.87 -2.86 25.34
N GLN A 95 3.00 -3.48 25.71
CA GLN A 95 3.17 -4.16 26.98
C GLN A 95 4.20 -3.41 27.83
N SER A 96 3.79 -2.93 29.01
CA SER A 96 4.68 -2.32 30.01
C SER A 96 4.48 -2.99 31.37
N GLY A 97 5.43 -3.83 31.79
CA GLY A 97 5.25 -4.65 32.99
C GLY A 97 4.07 -5.61 32.84
N GLU A 98 3.11 -5.56 33.74
CA GLU A 98 1.85 -6.35 33.68
C GLU A 98 0.78 -5.68 32.82
N GLU A 99 0.97 -4.42 32.41
CA GLU A 99 0.00 -3.64 31.67
C GLU A 99 0.06 -3.95 30.16
N ALA A 100 -1.10 -4.28 29.58
CA ALA A 100 -1.27 -4.51 28.15
C ALA A 100 -2.31 -3.52 27.57
N LEU A 101 -1.93 -2.80 26.51
CA LEU A 101 -2.80 -1.86 25.82
C LEU A 101 -2.98 -2.25 24.34
N ARG A 102 -4.22 -2.22 23.85
CA ARG A 102 -4.53 -2.26 22.41
C ARG A 102 -4.32 -0.87 21.83
N VAL A 103 -3.38 -0.76 20.89
CA VAL A 103 -2.99 0.53 20.31
C VAL A 103 -3.70 0.75 18.99
N PHE A 104 -4.26 1.94 18.80
CA PHE A 104 -4.82 2.42 17.54
C PHE A 104 -3.88 3.48 16.96
N PRO A 105 -3.05 3.12 15.96
CA PRO A 105 -1.96 3.97 15.51
C PRO A 105 -2.46 5.19 14.73
N THR A 106 -1.85 6.34 14.99
CA THR A 106 -1.93 7.49 14.09
C THR A 106 -1.12 7.23 12.81
N ALA A 107 -1.24 8.11 11.82
CA ALA A 107 -0.56 7.94 10.54
C ALA A 107 0.96 7.71 10.66
N SER A 108 1.64 8.41 11.58
CA SER A 108 3.09 8.24 11.82
C SER A 108 3.47 6.91 12.44
N TRP A 109 2.51 6.19 13.03
CA TRP A 109 2.73 4.88 13.67
C TRP A 109 2.24 3.70 12.83
N ARG A 110 1.52 3.93 11.73
CA ARG A 110 0.95 2.85 10.89
C ARG A 110 2.02 1.93 10.32
N ASP A 111 3.14 2.51 9.90
CA ASP A 111 4.27 1.78 9.33
C ASP A 111 5.35 1.49 10.37
N VAL A 112 5.07 1.63 11.67
CA VAL A 112 6.00 1.23 12.72
C VAL A 112 5.77 -0.24 13.05
N ILE A 113 6.82 -1.05 12.99
CA ILE A 113 6.80 -2.47 13.39
C ILE A 113 7.28 -2.66 14.82
N THR A 114 7.35 -3.92 15.27
CA THR A 114 7.71 -4.28 16.64
C THR A 114 8.99 -3.56 17.11
N LYS A 115 8.94 -3.04 18.34
CA LYS A 115 10.04 -2.37 19.05
C LYS A 115 10.06 -2.85 20.50
N HIS A 116 11.23 -3.21 21.00
CA HIS A 116 11.41 -3.62 22.39
C HIS A 116 11.89 -2.43 23.22
N ASP A 117 11.44 -2.35 24.47
CA ASP A 117 11.87 -1.33 25.43
C ASP A 117 11.74 0.10 24.87
N LEU A 118 10.68 0.33 24.10
CA LEU A 118 10.35 1.58 23.42
C LEU A 118 9.74 2.58 24.41
N PRO A 119 10.30 3.80 24.54
CA PRO A 119 9.64 4.88 25.24
C PRO A 119 8.50 5.44 24.38
N VAL A 120 7.32 5.54 24.98
CA VAL A 120 6.11 6.05 24.32
C VAL A 120 5.33 6.97 25.26
N GLN A 121 4.58 7.88 24.66
CA GLN A 121 3.65 8.77 25.35
C GLN A 121 2.34 8.79 24.58
N GLY A 122 1.23 8.90 25.29
CA GLY A 122 -0.08 8.82 24.65
C GLY A 122 -1.23 9.07 25.60
N ILE A 123 -2.42 8.70 25.14
CA ILE A 123 -3.64 8.68 25.94
C ILE A 123 -4.26 7.29 25.91
N ARG A 124 -4.89 6.91 27.01
CA ARG A 124 -5.66 5.65 27.11
C ARG A 124 -7.02 5.85 27.76
N VAL A 125 -7.97 5.02 27.39
CA VAL A 125 -9.23 4.82 28.11
C VAL A 125 -9.37 3.31 28.35
N GLY A 126 -9.20 2.88 29.60
CA GLY A 126 -9.07 1.45 29.92
C GLY A 126 -7.89 0.83 29.18
N GLU A 127 -8.15 -0.25 28.45
CA GLU A 127 -7.13 -1.00 27.69
C GLU A 127 -6.89 -0.48 26.27
N VAL A 128 -7.58 0.59 25.85
CA VAL A 128 -7.48 1.14 24.50
C VAL A 128 -6.65 2.42 24.51
N ALA A 129 -5.65 2.51 23.63
CA ALA A 129 -4.68 3.61 23.62
C ALA A 129 -4.31 4.11 22.22
N THR A 130 -3.79 5.34 22.16
CA THR A 130 -3.12 5.90 20.98
C THR A 130 -1.93 6.76 21.40
N PHE A 131 -0.92 6.89 20.54
CA PHE A 131 0.37 7.49 20.87
C PHE A 131 0.57 8.83 20.19
N PHE A 132 1.20 9.76 20.93
CA PHE A 132 1.77 10.96 20.33
C PHE A 132 2.87 10.60 19.31
N PRO A 133 3.19 11.49 18.36
CA PRO A 133 4.25 11.23 17.38
C PRO A 133 5.62 11.04 18.03
N GLY A 134 6.30 9.97 17.64
CA GLY A 134 7.69 9.69 18.01
C GLY A 134 7.92 9.27 19.47
N PRO A 135 9.18 8.93 19.84
CA PRO A 135 9.51 8.43 21.18
C PRO A 135 9.70 9.52 22.26
N ILE A 136 9.77 10.79 21.84
CA ILE A 136 9.98 11.95 22.72
C ILE A 136 8.79 12.90 22.55
N GLN A 137 8.09 13.17 23.65
CA GLN A 137 7.02 14.17 23.68
C GLN A 137 7.55 15.49 24.23
N ILE A 138 7.70 16.51 23.38
CA ILE A 138 8.02 17.87 23.84
C ILE A 138 6.78 18.46 24.50
N LEU A 139 6.94 18.95 25.73
CA LEU A 139 5.84 19.46 26.54
C LEU A 139 5.65 20.97 26.36
N SER A 140 4.42 21.44 26.59
CA SER A 140 4.09 22.86 26.78
C SER A 140 4.67 23.38 28.10
N GLU A 141 4.79 24.70 28.29
CA GLU A 141 5.28 25.27 29.55
C GLU A 141 4.42 24.85 30.75
N THR A 142 3.09 24.87 30.60
CA THR A 142 2.15 24.47 31.64
C THR A 142 2.23 22.97 31.98
N ASP A 143 2.37 22.10 30.97
CA ASP A 143 2.51 20.66 31.23
C ASP A 143 3.86 20.33 31.86
N ARG A 144 4.94 21.04 31.47
CA ARG A 144 6.27 20.86 32.09
C ARG A 144 6.18 21.09 33.59
N GLU A 145 5.53 22.18 34.01
CA GLU A 145 5.35 22.50 35.43
C GLU A 145 4.49 21.46 36.15
N ALA A 146 3.38 21.05 35.53
CA ALA A 146 2.44 20.10 36.12
C ALA A 146 3.07 18.73 36.40
N VAL A 147 3.99 18.25 35.55
CA VAL A 147 4.53 16.89 35.65
C VAL A 147 5.86 16.78 36.40
N MET A 148 6.44 17.90 36.88
CA MET A 148 7.77 17.89 37.54
C MET A 148 7.88 16.94 38.74
N GLU A 149 6.80 16.80 39.52
CA GLU A 149 6.78 15.94 40.70
C GLU A 149 6.31 14.51 40.40
N HIS A 150 5.87 14.24 39.17
CA HIS A 150 5.27 12.96 38.77
C HIS A 150 6.22 12.01 38.04
N PHE A 151 7.30 12.52 37.45
CA PHE A 151 8.29 11.71 36.73
C PHE A 151 9.71 11.95 37.28
N PRO A 152 10.54 10.90 37.36
CA PRO A 152 11.96 11.06 37.66
C PRO A 152 12.64 11.95 36.61
N LEU A 153 13.45 12.90 37.11
CA LEU A 153 14.23 13.80 36.26
C LEU A 153 15.44 13.06 35.67
N ARG A 154 15.56 13.11 34.35
CA ARG A 154 16.75 12.74 33.60
C ARG A 154 17.47 14.01 33.13
N ASP A 155 18.56 14.35 33.80
CA ASP A 155 19.35 15.56 33.53
C ASP A 155 20.44 15.30 32.49
N GLU A 156 20.26 15.87 31.30
CA GLU A 156 21.21 15.84 30.18
C GLU A 156 21.80 17.24 29.91
N GLY A 157 21.72 18.13 30.92
CA GLY A 157 22.18 19.51 30.85
C GLY A 157 21.14 20.44 30.21
N GLY A 158 20.27 21.02 31.03
CA GLY A 158 19.30 22.02 30.58
C GLY A 158 18.14 22.21 31.55
N VAL A 159 16.98 22.56 30.99
CA VAL A 159 15.71 22.66 31.74
C VAL A 159 14.78 21.52 31.31
N PRO A 160 13.83 21.10 32.15
CA PRO A 160 12.81 20.13 31.75
C PRO A 160 12.06 20.58 30.50
N VAL A 161 12.06 19.75 29.46
CA VAL A 161 11.47 20.11 28.14
C VAL A 161 10.58 19.02 27.54
N ALA A 162 10.77 17.76 27.91
CA ALA A 162 10.11 16.63 27.24
C ALA A 162 9.93 15.41 28.14
N LEU A 163 9.02 14.51 27.76
CA LEU A 163 8.89 13.18 28.34
C LEU A 163 9.57 12.13 27.45
N LEU A 164 10.16 11.12 28.08
CA LEU A 164 10.82 9.97 27.45
C LEU A 164 10.46 8.69 28.21
N GLY A 165 9.32 8.08 27.88
CA GLY A 165 8.89 6.77 28.41
C GLY A 165 8.96 6.61 29.93
N GLY A 166 8.37 7.54 30.68
CA GLY A 166 8.36 7.55 32.15
C GLY A 166 9.43 8.42 32.80
N GLU A 167 10.26 9.13 32.03
CA GLU A 167 11.24 10.09 32.55
C GLU A 167 10.93 11.52 32.05
N LEU A 168 11.19 12.52 32.90
CA LEU A 168 11.19 13.93 32.52
C LEU A 168 12.59 14.33 32.08
N LEU A 169 12.75 14.63 30.80
CA LEU A 169 14.03 14.95 30.17
C LEU A 169 14.34 16.45 30.32
N ALA A 170 15.43 16.76 31.02
CA ALA A 170 16.00 18.10 31.09
C ALA A 170 17.19 18.25 30.14
N ALA A 171 17.05 19.13 29.15
CA ALA A 171 18.05 19.30 28.10
C ALA A 171 17.88 20.65 27.38
N ASN A 172 18.81 20.97 26.48
CA ASN A 172 18.62 22.05 25.52
C ASN A 172 17.50 21.72 24.53
N GLU A 173 16.51 22.62 24.39
CA GLU A 173 15.32 22.37 23.57
C GLU A 173 15.63 22.15 22.08
N THR A 174 16.59 22.88 21.51
CA THR A 174 17.00 22.70 20.11
C THR A 174 17.60 21.31 19.89
N LYS A 175 18.48 20.88 20.80
CA LYS A 175 19.08 19.53 20.74
C LYS A 175 18.01 18.44 20.81
N ILE A 176 16.99 18.61 21.67
CA ILE A 176 15.92 17.62 21.82
C ILE A 176 15.04 17.52 20.57
N LYS A 177 14.79 18.63 19.87
CA LYS A 177 14.07 18.59 18.58
C LYS A 177 14.82 17.80 17.52
N GLU A 178 16.15 17.97 17.44
CA GLU A 178 17.00 17.22 16.51
C GLU A 178 17.02 15.72 16.87
N VAL A 179 17.23 15.38 18.15
CA VAL A 179 17.20 13.99 18.63
C VAL A 179 15.83 13.35 18.41
N ALA A 180 14.73 14.07 18.64
CA ALA A 180 13.38 13.56 18.42
C ALA A 180 13.16 13.20 16.93
N ALA A 181 13.60 14.05 16.00
CA ALA A 181 13.53 13.78 14.57
C ALA A 181 14.37 12.56 14.16
N ASP A 182 15.59 12.44 14.70
CA ASP A 182 16.44 11.28 14.43
C ASP A 182 15.82 9.97 14.96
N LEU A 183 15.23 10.02 16.17
CA LEU A 183 14.56 8.86 16.76
C LEU A 183 13.26 8.49 16.05
N GLU A 184 12.54 9.45 15.48
CA GLU A 184 11.39 9.20 14.62
C GLU A 184 11.81 8.47 13.33
N GLN A 185 12.95 8.84 12.73
CA GLN A 185 13.51 8.06 11.63
C GLN A 185 13.95 6.65 12.07
N ALA A 186 14.58 6.52 13.23
CA ALA A 186 14.95 5.22 13.80
C ALA A 186 13.73 4.32 14.09
N LEU A 187 12.59 4.91 14.44
CA LEU A 187 11.33 4.21 14.70
C LEU A 187 10.81 3.49 13.44
N GLY A 188 10.99 4.08 12.26
CA GLY A 188 10.63 3.48 10.97
C GLY A 188 11.53 2.34 10.50
N MET A 189 12.72 2.18 11.09
CA MET A 189 13.70 1.16 10.69
C MET A 189 13.31 -0.27 11.14
N ILE A 190 13.89 -1.27 10.48
CA ILE A 190 13.67 -2.69 10.79
C ILE A 190 14.33 -3.09 12.11
N GLY A 191 13.68 -4.00 12.82
CA GLY A 191 14.20 -4.62 14.01
C GLY A 191 13.80 -3.92 15.31
N PRO A 192 13.85 -4.63 16.43
CA PRO A 192 13.20 -4.19 17.66
C PRO A 192 14.04 -3.20 18.48
N HIS A 193 15.32 -3.00 18.14
CA HIS A 193 16.28 -2.28 18.99
C HIS A 193 16.77 -0.95 18.41
N THR A 194 16.23 -0.49 17.29
CA THR A 194 16.72 0.69 16.55
C THR A 194 16.64 1.98 17.37
N VAL A 195 15.50 2.21 18.02
CA VAL A 195 15.29 3.40 18.88
C VAL A 195 16.21 3.35 20.11
N ASN A 196 16.40 2.19 20.73
CA ASN A 196 17.29 2.05 21.89
C ASN A 196 18.76 2.29 21.52
N ALA A 197 19.20 1.79 20.36
CA ALA A 197 20.54 2.05 19.85
C ALA A 197 20.75 3.55 19.58
N GLY A 198 19.74 4.22 19.00
CA GLY A 198 19.74 5.67 18.83
C GLY A 198 19.79 6.44 20.16
N LEU A 199 18.98 6.04 21.14
CA LEU A 199 18.94 6.66 22.47
C LEU A 199 20.26 6.52 23.23
N ALA A 200 20.93 5.37 23.08
CA ALA A 200 22.22 5.12 23.73
C ALA A 200 23.31 6.11 23.29
N VAL A 201 23.21 6.65 22.06
CA VAL A 201 24.18 7.62 21.53
C VAL A 201 23.70 9.06 21.60
N ALA A 202 22.38 9.31 21.59
CA ALA A 202 21.76 10.65 21.57
C ALA A 202 22.27 11.60 22.66
N PHE A 203 22.68 11.05 23.80
CA PHE A 203 23.12 11.80 24.97
C PHE A 203 24.59 11.57 25.33
N SER A 204 25.33 10.79 24.54
CA SER A 204 26.75 10.51 24.78
C SER A 204 27.66 11.72 24.47
N SER A 205 28.72 11.90 25.27
CA SER A 205 29.71 12.95 25.04
C SER A 205 30.52 12.66 23.76
N GLY A 206 30.29 13.43 22.70
CA GLY A 206 31.01 13.29 21.41
C GLY A 206 30.13 12.91 20.22
N ALA A 207 28.84 12.66 20.41
CA ALA A 207 27.90 12.55 19.30
C ALA A 207 27.77 13.89 18.58
N SER A 208 28.19 13.97 17.32
CA SER A 208 27.77 15.06 16.43
C SER A 208 26.31 14.83 16.05
N ASN A 209 25.44 15.80 16.35
CA ASN A 209 24.00 15.76 16.04
C ASN A 209 23.74 15.30 14.59
N GLY A 210 22.64 14.55 14.37
CA GLY A 210 22.14 14.11 13.07
C GLY A 210 22.81 12.86 12.47
N GLY A 211 24.09 12.59 12.77
CA GLY A 211 24.81 11.45 12.20
C GLY A 211 24.89 10.22 13.12
N GLY A 212 25.13 10.44 14.41
CA GLY A 212 25.39 9.36 15.37
C GLY A 212 24.17 8.50 15.67
N VAL A 213 23.02 9.13 15.93
CA VAL A 213 21.75 8.46 16.30
C VAL A 213 21.28 7.55 15.17
N ILE A 214 21.19 8.10 13.96
CA ILE A 214 20.80 7.35 12.76
C ILE A 214 21.81 6.26 12.42
N GLY A 215 23.11 6.51 12.57
CA GLY A 215 24.14 5.50 12.36
C GLY A 215 23.98 4.30 13.30
N ALA A 216 23.74 4.54 14.60
CA ALA A 216 23.51 3.49 15.59
C ALA A 216 22.22 2.72 15.32
N ALA A 217 21.14 3.42 14.98
CA ALA A 217 19.86 2.80 14.63
C ALA A 217 19.96 1.94 13.37
N SER A 218 20.67 2.42 12.34
CA SER A 218 20.90 1.71 11.07
C SER A 218 21.72 0.44 11.31
N GLN A 219 22.76 0.52 12.15
CA GLN A 219 23.54 -0.66 12.53
C GLN A 219 22.68 -1.67 13.29
N ALA A 220 21.87 -1.24 14.26
CA ALA A 220 20.96 -2.12 14.98
C ALA A 220 19.92 -2.79 14.06
N SER A 221 19.47 -2.08 13.02
CA SER A 221 18.59 -2.65 11.99
C SER A 221 19.29 -3.76 11.22
N LEU A 222 20.53 -3.55 10.76
CA LEU A 222 21.31 -4.57 10.06
C LEU A 222 21.71 -5.73 10.97
N ASP A 223 22.04 -5.45 12.23
CA ASP A 223 22.30 -6.49 13.23
C ASP A 223 21.07 -7.37 13.43
N TRP A 224 19.85 -6.81 13.33
CA TRP A 224 18.62 -7.59 13.33
C TRP A 224 18.37 -8.34 12.03
N SER A 225 18.47 -7.73 10.86
CA SER A 225 18.04 -8.41 9.63
C SER A 225 19.14 -9.22 8.93
N ALA A 226 20.39 -8.81 9.03
CA ALA A 226 21.50 -9.26 8.19
C ALA A 226 22.64 -9.96 8.97
N THR A 227 22.31 -10.58 10.10
CA THR A 227 23.23 -11.44 10.87
C THR A 227 22.54 -12.75 11.29
N PRO A 228 23.29 -13.82 11.64
CA PRO A 228 22.71 -15.06 12.15
C PRO A 228 21.80 -14.87 13.37
N LYS A 229 20.77 -15.71 13.51
CA LYS A 229 19.73 -15.63 14.54
C LYS A 229 19.67 -16.85 15.42
N ARG A 230 19.75 -16.64 16.72
CA ARG A 230 19.54 -17.69 17.72
C ARG A 230 18.06 -17.98 17.79
N VAL A 231 17.67 -19.24 17.65
CA VAL A 231 16.26 -19.65 17.65
C VAL A 231 15.96 -20.74 18.67
N ILE A 232 14.81 -20.63 19.33
CA ILE A 232 14.24 -21.68 20.18
C ILE A 232 12.81 -22.03 19.74
N VAL A 233 12.50 -23.32 19.69
CA VAL A 233 11.14 -23.86 19.54
C VAL A 233 10.64 -24.34 20.89
N ILE A 234 9.65 -23.63 21.41
CA ILE A 234 8.91 -23.98 22.62
C ILE A 234 7.68 -24.79 22.19
N ARG A 235 7.76 -26.11 22.35
CA ARG A 235 6.65 -27.02 22.07
C ARG A 235 5.68 -26.93 23.24
N CYS A 236 4.47 -26.45 22.98
CA CYS A 236 3.48 -26.13 24.00
C CYS A 236 2.19 -26.95 23.81
N ASP A 237 1.48 -27.19 24.90
CA ASP A 237 0.11 -27.70 24.87
C ASP A 237 -0.79 -27.02 25.92
N PHE A 238 -2.08 -27.34 25.87
CA PHE A 238 -3.10 -26.76 26.75
C PHE A 238 -3.76 -27.85 27.59
N SER A 239 -4.41 -27.46 28.70
CA SER A 239 -5.12 -28.41 29.56
C SER A 239 -6.33 -29.07 28.88
N ASP A 240 -6.98 -28.36 27.95
CA ASP A 240 -8.12 -28.80 27.14
C ASP A 240 -7.74 -29.27 25.72
N LEU A 241 -6.51 -29.01 25.29
CA LEU A 241 -5.95 -29.47 24.01
C LEU A 241 -4.50 -29.96 24.22
N SER A 242 -4.38 -31.14 24.82
CA SER A 242 -3.08 -31.71 25.20
C SER A 242 -2.36 -32.43 24.06
N GLY A 243 -1.04 -32.57 24.21
CA GLY A 243 -0.17 -33.36 23.33
C GLY A 243 0.68 -32.51 22.39
N GLU A 244 1.74 -33.12 21.85
CA GLU A 244 2.66 -32.43 20.95
C GLU A 244 2.03 -32.12 19.58
N ALA A 245 2.33 -30.94 19.05
CA ALA A 245 1.98 -30.55 17.69
C ALA A 245 2.95 -31.16 16.66
N LEU A 246 4.24 -31.18 17.00
CA LEU A 246 5.31 -31.81 16.24
C LEU A 246 6.38 -32.38 17.18
N SER A 247 7.10 -33.39 16.71
CA SER A 247 8.20 -34.01 17.45
C SER A 247 9.40 -33.07 17.54
N ALA A 248 10.26 -33.26 18.55
CA ALA A 248 11.50 -32.48 18.70
C ALA A 248 12.44 -32.63 17.50
N ALA A 249 12.52 -33.86 16.95
CA ALA A 249 13.35 -34.15 15.79
C ALA A 249 12.86 -33.39 14.55
N THR A 250 11.55 -33.47 14.28
CA THR A 250 10.93 -32.73 13.16
C THR A 250 11.13 -31.22 13.29
N ALA A 251 10.98 -30.66 14.50
CA ALA A 251 11.24 -29.24 14.73
C ALA A 251 12.71 -28.89 14.45
N SER A 252 13.66 -29.72 14.87
CA SER A 252 15.08 -29.53 14.58
C SER A 252 15.37 -29.58 13.08
N ASP A 253 14.79 -30.53 12.36
CA ASP A 253 14.94 -30.66 10.91
C ASP A 253 14.42 -29.42 10.19
N TYR A 254 13.26 -28.89 10.62
CA TYR A 254 12.68 -27.66 10.05
C TYR A 254 13.61 -26.46 10.25
N LEU A 255 14.18 -26.30 11.45
CA LEU A 255 15.13 -25.22 11.71
C LEU A 255 16.40 -25.33 10.86
N GLU A 256 16.84 -26.54 10.53
CA GLU A 256 17.98 -26.75 9.62
C GLU A 256 17.65 -26.34 8.19
N ILE A 257 16.51 -26.78 7.66
CA ILE A 257 16.07 -26.44 6.30
C ILE A 257 15.82 -24.93 6.18
N CYS A 258 15.13 -24.31 7.15
CA CYS A 258 14.94 -22.87 7.18
C CYS A 258 16.28 -22.11 7.29
N SER A 259 17.24 -22.62 8.07
CA SER A 259 18.57 -22.00 8.18
C SER A 259 19.28 -21.95 6.84
N ASP A 260 19.29 -23.07 6.11
CA ASP A 260 19.94 -23.17 4.81
C ASP A 260 19.25 -22.26 3.79
N TRP A 261 17.92 -22.21 3.80
CA TRP A 261 17.15 -21.33 2.94
C TRP A 261 17.44 -19.84 3.22
N VAL A 262 17.50 -19.43 4.49
CA VAL A 262 17.86 -18.05 4.86
C VAL A 262 19.28 -17.71 4.41
N ALA A 263 20.23 -18.64 4.59
CA ALA A 263 21.61 -18.44 4.14
C ALA A 263 21.67 -18.25 2.62
N ASP A 264 20.93 -19.06 1.87
CA ASP A 264 20.85 -19.00 0.41
C ASP A 264 20.23 -17.68 -0.07
N ASN A 265 19.08 -17.33 0.51
CA ASN A 265 18.32 -16.15 0.14
C ASN A 265 19.05 -14.84 0.53
N SER A 266 19.85 -14.85 1.61
CA SER A 266 20.54 -13.68 2.16
C SER A 266 22.00 -13.51 1.68
N TYR A 267 22.46 -14.32 0.72
CA TYR A 267 23.86 -14.35 0.29
C TYR A 267 24.84 -14.63 1.44
N GLY A 268 24.44 -15.50 2.37
CA GLY A 268 25.22 -15.91 3.53
C GLY A 268 25.28 -14.91 4.68
N LYS A 269 24.51 -13.82 4.63
CA LYS A 269 24.51 -12.78 5.69
C LYS A 269 23.77 -13.22 6.95
N SER A 270 22.67 -13.94 6.81
CA SER A 270 21.87 -14.46 7.93
C SER A 270 21.68 -15.98 7.82
N SER A 271 21.29 -16.60 8.92
CA SER A 271 21.01 -18.04 9.08
C SER A 271 20.40 -18.27 10.46
N LEU A 272 19.92 -19.48 10.76
CA LEU A 272 19.47 -19.85 12.10
C LEU A 272 20.58 -20.64 12.83
N ILE A 273 21.01 -20.12 13.98
CA ILE A 273 22.07 -20.67 14.82
C ILE A 273 21.54 -21.03 16.22
N ASN A 274 22.33 -21.79 16.99
CA ASN A 274 21.97 -22.22 18.35
C ASN A 274 20.55 -22.82 18.45
N ARG A 275 20.14 -23.54 17.40
CA ARG A 275 18.79 -24.09 17.20
C ARG A 275 18.40 -24.99 18.37
N THR A 276 17.57 -24.48 19.26
CA THR A 276 17.16 -25.18 20.48
C THR A 276 15.72 -25.64 20.35
N VAL A 277 15.43 -26.88 20.72
CA VAL A 277 14.06 -27.38 20.82
C VAL A 277 13.86 -27.87 22.25
N THR A 278 12.77 -27.43 22.87
CA THR A 278 12.37 -27.89 24.21
C THR A 278 12.25 -29.43 24.25
N SER A 279 12.84 -30.08 25.24
CA SER A 279 12.93 -31.54 25.34
C SER A 279 11.59 -32.18 25.71
N GLU A 280 10.78 -31.45 26.47
CA GLU A 280 9.42 -31.81 26.86
C GLU A 280 8.42 -30.84 26.26
N VAL A 281 7.16 -31.26 26.18
CA VAL A 281 6.04 -30.37 25.84
C VAL A 281 5.68 -29.55 27.09
N ILE A 282 5.70 -28.23 26.96
CA ILE A 282 5.40 -27.30 28.04
C ILE A 282 3.90 -27.05 28.12
N ARG A 283 3.30 -27.43 29.25
CA ARG A 283 1.90 -27.14 29.54
C ARG A 283 1.70 -25.67 29.89
N LEU A 284 0.88 -24.98 29.10
CA LEU A 284 0.47 -23.62 29.39
C LEU A 284 -0.61 -23.57 30.50
N PRO A 285 -0.66 -22.48 31.29
CA PRO A 285 -1.52 -22.40 32.48
C PRO A 285 -3.01 -22.20 32.18
N LYS A 286 -3.36 -21.73 30.97
CA LYS A 286 -4.75 -21.44 30.56
C LYS A 286 -5.20 -22.42 29.47
N THR A 287 -6.51 -22.68 29.42
CA THR A 287 -7.17 -23.42 28.33
C THR A 287 -7.15 -22.62 27.01
N THR A 288 -7.40 -23.27 25.87
CA THR A 288 -7.50 -22.52 24.60
C THR A 288 -8.65 -21.53 24.61
N ALA A 289 -9.76 -21.86 25.31
CA ALA A 289 -10.90 -20.97 25.49
C ALA A 289 -10.57 -19.75 26.35
N GLU A 290 -9.79 -19.91 27.42
CA GLU A 290 -9.34 -18.79 28.26
C GLU A 290 -8.42 -17.85 27.49
N TYR A 291 -7.48 -18.37 26.70
CA TYR A 291 -6.66 -17.51 25.81
C TYR A 291 -7.52 -16.77 24.78
N ALA A 292 -8.50 -17.43 24.18
CA ALA A 292 -9.41 -16.79 23.23
C ALA A 292 -10.28 -15.71 23.89
N ALA A 293 -10.69 -15.90 25.14
CA ALA A 293 -11.48 -14.93 25.90
C ALA A 293 -10.71 -13.63 26.20
N LEU A 294 -9.37 -13.64 26.16
CA LEU A 294 -8.54 -12.44 26.22
C LEU A 294 -8.62 -11.58 24.96
N GLY A 295 -9.45 -11.99 23.98
CA GLY A 295 -9.68 -11.26 22.75
C GLY A 295 -8.38 -11.03 21.99
N ASN A 296 -8.16 -9.79 21.57
CA ASN A 296 -7.02 -9.47 20.72
C ASN A 296 -5.66 -9.56 21.44
N SER A 297 -5.63 -9.67 22.79
CA SER A 297 -4.43 -9.88 23.62
C SER A 297 -3.96 -11.34 23.69
N LYS A 298 -4.68 -12.26 23.03
CA LYS A 298 -4.43 -13.71 23.09
C LYS A 298 -2.99 -14.10 22.79
N SER A 299 -2.39 -13.48 21.77
CA SER A 299 -1.05 -13.82 21.28
C SER A 299 0.03 -13.41 22.26
N GLY A 300 0.03 -12.15 22.70
CA GLY A 300 1.01 -11.62 23.65
C GLY A 300 0.98 -12.34 25.00
N THR A 301 -0.22 -12.66 25.50
CA THR A 301 -0.36 -13.41 26.76
C THR A 301 0.16 -14.84 26.63
N LEU A 302 -0.16 -15.53 25.54
CA LEU A 302 0.34 -16.89 25.29
C LEU A 302 1.87 -16.91 25.22
N ALA A 303 2.47 -15.98 24.47
CA ALA A 303 3.93 -15.88 24.39
C ALA A 303 4.56 -15.62 25.75
N THR A 304 3.98 -14.72 26.55
CA THR A 304 4.46 -14.43 27.92
C THR A 304 4.40 -15.67 28.82
N ASP A 305 3.27 -16.38 28.84
CA ASP A 305 3.11 -17.61 29.63
C ASP A 305 4.08 -18.71 29.16
N ALA A 306 4.24 -18.89 27.85
CA ALA A 306 5.11 -19.90 27.26
C ALA A 306 6.59 -19.64 27.56
N ARG A 307 7.05 -18.39 27.43
CA ARG A 307 8.42 -18.00 27.82
C ARG A 307 8.64 -18.17 29.32
N GLY A 308 7.68 -17.78 30.14
CA GLY A 308 7.74 -17.96 31.59
C GLY A 308 7.86 -19.43 31.99
N ALA A 309 7.06 -20.30 31.39
CA ALA A 309 7.10 -21.74 31.63
C ALA A 309 8.39 -22.39 31.10
N ALA A 310 8.91 -21.97 29.95
CA ALA A 310 10.19 -22.41 29.43
C ALA A 310 11.38 -21.95 30.30
N LEU A 311 11.35 -20.72 30.80
CA LEU A 311 12.32 -20.22 31.78
C LEU A 311 12.30 -21.07 33.06
N ALA A 312 11.11 -21.39 33.57
CA ALA A 312 10.94 -22.28 34.73
C ALA A 312 11.45 -23.71 34.46
N ALA A 313 11.39 -24.16 33.21
CA ALA A 313 11.97 -25.43 32.76
C ALA A 313 13.49 -25.38 32.50
N GLY A 314 14.14 -24.23 32.71
CA GLY A 314 15.60 -24.07 32.63
C GLY A 314 16.13 -23.59 31.27
N TYR A 315 15.26 -23.17 30.35
CA TYR A 315 15.69 -22.58 29.08
C TYR A 315 15.95 -21.08 29.24
N ALA A 316 17.12 -20.60 28.81
CA ALA A 316 17.45 -19.17 28.80
C ALA A 316 16.76 -18.45 27.62
N VAL A 317 15.43 -18.38 27.62
CA VAL A 317 14.62 -17.90 26.47
C VAL A 317 14.98 -16.47 26.02
N ASN A 318 15.47 -15.64 26.94
CA ASN A 318 15.90 -14.27 26.64
C ASN A 318 17.20 -14.21 25.81
N ASP A 319 17.95 -15.31 25.70
CA ASP A 319 19.15 -15.42 24.87
C ASP A 319 18.84 -15.79 23.41
N PHE A 320 17.57 -15.86 23.02
CA PHE A 320 17.18 -16.18 21.65
C PHE A 320 16.66 -14.95 20.93
N ASP A 321 17.02 -14.80 19.66
CA ASP A 321 16.55 -13.69 18.84
C ASP A 321 15.13 -13.98 18.34
N PHE A 322 14.85 -15.24 17.98
CA PHE A 322 13.52 -15.73 17.58
C PHE A 322 13.00 -16.83 18.50
N VAL A 323 11.69 -16.80 18.77
CA VAL A 323 10.98 -17.75 19.63
C VAL A 323 9.75 -18.27 18.90
N VAL A 324 9.71 -19.58 18.69
CA VAL A 324 8.60 -20.28 18.02
C VAL A 324 7.74 -20.98 19.07
N TYR A 325 6.46 -20.66 19.14
CA TYR A 325 5.48 -21.35 20.00
C TYR A 325 4.72 -22.38 19.18
N ALA A 326 5.11 -23.65 19.27
CA ALA A 326 4.50 -24.70 18.47
C ALA A 326 3.44 -25.46 19.27
N TYR A 327 2.19 -25.47 18.79
CA TYR A 327 1.04 -26.04 19.49
C TYR A 327 -0.02 -26.57 18.51
N ARG A 328 -1.00 -27.32 19.02
CA ARG A 328 -2.11 -27.85 18.20
C ARG A 328 -3.22 -26.79 18.08
N THR A 329 -3.93 -26.77 16.95
CA THR A 329 -5.02 -25.81 16.70
C THR A 329 -6.41 -26.36 17.01
N ASN A 330 -7.33 -25.44 17.29
CA ASN A 330 -8.78 -25.65 17.32
C ASN A 330 -9.49 -24.32 17.00
N SER A 331 -10.82 -24.25 17.10
CA SER A 331 -11.58 -23.03 16.79
C SER A 331 -11.21 -21.81 17.65
N ASN A 332 -10.58 -21.99 18.81
CA ASN A 332 -10.21 -20.90 19.73
C ASN A 332 -8.79 -20.38 19.46
N ILE A 333 -7.92 -21.23 18.91
CA ILE A 333 -6.51 -20.91 18.69
C ILE A 333 -6.12 -21.15 17.23
N GLY A 334 -5.80 -20.05 16.55
CA GLY A 334 -5.54 -20.01 15.12
C GLY A 334 -4.20 -20.62 14.72
N ALA A 335 -4.05 -20.79 13.40
CA ALA A 335 -2.82 -21.21 12.74
C ALA A 335 -1.83 -20.03 12.56
N GLY A 336 -0.65 -20.32 11.96
CA GLY A 336 0.53 -19.47 11.77
C GLY A 336 0.32 -17.95 11.77
N PHE A 337 1.06 -17.24 12.62
CA PHE A 337 1.25 -15.79 12.55
C PHE A 337 2.50 -15.39 13.36
N ALA A 338 2.99 -14.15 13.15
CA ALA A 338 4.21 -13.67 13.77
C ALA A 338 4.18 -12.19 14.10
N SER A 339 5.10 -11.80 14.98
CA SER A 339 5.48 -10.40 15.18
C SER A 339 6.32 -9.93 13.99
N ILE A 340 5.94 -8.79 13.42
CA ILE A 340 6.67 -8.18 12.31
C ILE A 340 7.84 -7.38 12.88
N GLY A 341 9.06 -7.69 12.44
CA GLY A 341 10.30 -7.13 12.97
C GLY A 341 10.58 -7.46 14.43
N GLY A 342 9.83 -8.43 14.98
CA GLY A 342 9.89 -8.87 16.37
C GLY A 342 10.31 -10.33 16.49
N ARG A 343 10.36 -10.83 17.73
CA ARG A 343 10.95 -12.15 18.03
C ARG A 343 10.00 -13.34 17.91
N ASP A 344 8.71 -13.08 18.08
CA ASP A 344 7.72 -14.11 18.37
C ASP A 344 7.01 -14.59 17.11
N GLN A 345 6.79 -15.90 17.01
CA GLN A 345 5.90 -16.52 16.02
C GLN A 345 5.13 -17.70 16.65
N TRP A 346 3.91 -17.93 16.20
CA TRP A 346 2.96 -18.89 16.76
C TRP A 346 2.56 -19.91 15.70
N GLU A 347 2.88 -21.17 15.96
CA GLU A 347 2.86 -22.23 14.96
C GLU A 347 1.85 -23.32 15.33
N GLY A 348 0.63 -23.16 14.81
CA GLY A 348 -0.50 -24.03 15.10
C GLY A 348 -0.62 -25.29 14.22
N VAL A 349 -0.09 -25.22 13.00
CA VAL A 349 0.00 -26.33 12.04
C VAL A 349 1.41 -26.28 11.45
N ALA A 350 2.36 -26.85 12.19
CA ALA A 350 3.76 -26.68 11.88
C ALA A 350 4.17 -27.40 10.58
N SER A 351 4.49 -26.61 9.55
CA SER A 351 5.22 -27.06 8.37
C SER A 351 6.40 -26.13 8.09
N GLU A 352 7.41 -26.64 7.38
CA GLU A 352 8.64 -25.89 7.05
C GLU A 352 8.35 -24.56 6.35
N ASN A 353 7.37 -24.55 5.44
CA ASN A 353 7.00 -23.36 4.69
C ASN A 353 6.35 -22.28 5.57
N THR A 354 5.52 -22.68 6.55
CA THR A 354 4.90 -21.71 7.47
C THR A 354 5.95 -21.12 8.40
N TYR A 355 6.83 -21.95 8.96
CA TYR A 355 7.96 -21.47 9.78
C TYR A 355 8.78 -20.43 9.02
N MET A 356 9.11 -20.69 7.75
CA MET A 356 9.89 -19.75 6.96
C MET A 356 9.11 -18.48 6.58
N HIS A 357 7.80 -18.56 6.32
CA HIS A 357 6.98 -17.37 6.14
C HIS A 357 6.99 -16.48 7.39
N GLU A 358 6.77 -17.08 8.56
CA GLU A 358 6.74 -16.38 9.84
C GLU A 358 8.11 -15.83 10.24
N PHE A 359 9.21 -16.52 9.91
CA PHE A 359 10.55 -15.93 10.02
C PHE A 359 10.71 -14.70 9.13
N GLY A 360 10.13 -14.67 7.93
CA GLY A 360 10.10 -13.48 7.07
C GLY A 360 9.45 -12.27 7.75
N HIS A 361 8.36 -12.49 8.48
CA HIS A 361 7.78 -11.47 9.35
C HIS A 361 8.71 -11.07 10.50
N ASN A 362 9.30 -12.03 11.23
CA ASN A 362 10.24 -11.72 12.31
C ASN A 362 11.45 -10.88 11.83
N TYR A 363 11.94 -11.14 10.62
CA TYR A 363 12.96 -10.32 9.97
C TYR A 363 12.49 -8.90 9.65
N GLY A 364 11.19 -8.70 9.39
CA GLY A 364 10.57 -7.38 9.20
C GLY A 364 9.77 -7.21 7.92
N LEU A 365 9.46 -8.28 7.19
CA LEU A 365 8.68 -8.20 5.95
C LEU A 365 7.17 -8.24 6.23
N GLY A 366 6.40 -7.57 5.38
CA GLY A 366 4.96 -7.80 5.24
C GLY A 366 4.68 -8.84 4.16
N HIS A 367 3.42 -8.94 3.75
CA HIS A 367 3.02 -9.88 2.69
C HIS A 367 3.46 -9.40 1.30
N ALA A 368 3.69 -10.39 0.43
CA ALA A 368 3.86 -10.20 -1.00
C ALA A 368 2.51 -10.40 -1.71
N ASN A 369 2.04 -9.34 -2.35
CA ASN A 369 0.68 -9.23 -2.86
C ASN A 369 0.67 -9.21 -4.39
N PHE A 370 -0.51 -9.14 -5.00
CA PHE A 370 -0.67 -8.96 -6.44
C PHE A 370 -1.45 -7.68 -6.74
N TRP A 371 -1.08 -7.00 -7.82
CA TRP A 371 -1.77 -5.79 -8.29
C TRP A 371 -2.81 -6.15 -9.35
N VAL A 372 -4.10 -6.01 -9.02
CA VAL A 372 -5.23 -6.48 -9.86
C VAL A 372 -5.78 -5.38 -10.78
N ARG A 373 -5.71 -5.58 -12.11
CA ARG A 373 -6.72 -5.13 -13.10
C ARG A 373 -6.55 -5.80 -14.49
N ASN A 374 -7.68 -6.08 -15.16
CA ASN A 374 -7.85 -6.77 -16.45
C ASN A 374 -7.70 -5.86 -17.71
N GLN A 375 -7.21 -4.63 -17.58
CA GLN A 375 -7.02 -3.74 -18.74
C GLN A 375 -5.72 -2.96 -18.54
N ALA A 376 -4.84 -3.02 -19.56
CA ALA A 376 -3.65 -2.20 -19.66
C ALA A 376 -4.01 -0.74 -19.30
N GLY A 377 -3.15 -0.07 -18.52
CA GLY A 377 -3.34 1.35 -18.13
C GLY A 377 -4.00 1.64 -16.76
N GLY A 378 -4.09 0.67 -15.84
CA GLY A 378 -4.84 0.84 -14.57
C GLY A 378 -4.36 1.95 -13.61
N ASP A 379 -5.27 2.83 -13.18
CA ASP A 379 -5.07 3.80 -12.09
C ASP A 379 -4.33 3.19 -10.87
N TRP A 380 -3.36 3.93 -10.33
CA TRP A 380 -2.59 3.56 -9.13
C TRP A 380 -3.42 3.58 -7.85
N ASN A 381 -4.65 4.09 -7.89
CA ASN A 381 -5.52 4.20 -6.72
C ASN A 381 -5.86 2.83 -6.12
N GLU A 382 -5.53 2.68 -4.84
CA GLU A 382 -5.77 1.46 -4.07
C GLU A 382 -7.25 1.39 -3.66
N VAL A 383 -8.01 0.45 -4.21
CA VAL A 383 -9.33 0.07 -3.68
C VAL A 383 -9.17 -1.20 -2.87
N ARG A 384 -9.35 -1.09 -1.55
CA ARG A 384 -9.30 -2.26 -0.65
C ARG A 384 -10.66 -2.96 -0.67
N GLY A 385 -10.66 -4.25 -1.00
CA GLY A 385 -11.80 -5.15 -0.79
C GLY A 385 -12.32 -5.77 -2.08
N VAL A 386 -12.58 -7.08 -2.01
CA VAL A 386 -13.36 -7.80 -3.01
C VAL A 386 -14.83 -7.43 -2.78
N ASN A 387 -15.40 -6.62 -3.67
CA ASN A 387 -16.83 -6.72 -3.92
C ASN A 387 -17.06 -6.81 -5.42
N THR A 388 -17.68 -7.92 -5.77
CA THR A 388 -17.75 -8.51 -7.11
C THR A 388 -18.42 -7.62 -8.16
N SER A 389 -18.11 -7.97 -9.40
CA SER A 389 -18.83 -7.80 -10.68
C SER A 389 -18.43 -6.70 -11.66
N LEU A 390 -17.74 -5.60 -11.32
CA LEU A 390 -17.19 -4.66 -12.32
C LEU A 390 -15.99 -3.84 -11.80
N GLY A 391 -14.77 -4.37 -11.98
CA GLY A 391 -13.49 -3.65 -12.16
C GLY A 391 -13.12 -2.51 -11.19
N ALA A 392 -12.59 -2.83 -10.01
CA ALA A 392 -11.84 -1.90 -9.16
C ALA A 392 -10.37 -2.33 -9.05
N ALA A 393 -9.43 -1.37 -8.96
CA ALA A 393 -8.00 -1.64 -8.76
C ALA A 393 -7.77 -2.19 -7.34
N GLY A 394 -7.39 -3.48 -7.23
CA GLY A 394 -7.35 -4.21 -5.98
C GLY A 394 -5.95 -4.60 -5.52
N ASN A 395 -5.73 -4.59 -4.21
CA ASN A 395 -4.61 -5.26 -3.55
C ASN A 395 -5.04 -6.69 -3.20
N ASP A 396 -4.55 -7.69 -3.95
CA ASP A 396 -4.80 -9.08 -3.61
C ASP A 396 -3.70 -9.58 -2.67
N GLU A 397 -4.07 -9.79 -1.41
CA GLU A 397 -3.15 -10.23 -0.38
C GLU A 397 -2.68 -11.65 -0.64
N TYR A 398 -1.40 -11.93 -0.41
CA TYR A 398 -0.78 -13.21 -0.77
C TYR A 398 -0.77 -13.54 -2.27
N GLY A 399 -0.99 -12.55 -3.12
CA GLY A 399 -1.16 -12.79 -4.54
C GLY A 399 0.13 -12.99 -5.35
N ASP A 400 1.32 -12.70 -4.81
CA ASP A 400 2.58 -12.90 -5.54
C ASP A 400 2.98 -14.38 -5.57
N VAL A 401 2.68 -15.07 -6.66
CA VAL A 401 2.87 -16.52 -6.77
C VAL A 401 4.35 -16.94 -6.86
N PHE A 402 5.32 -16.03 -6.72
CA PHE A 402 6.75 -16.33 -6.78
C PHE A 402 7.53 -15.97 -5.51
N ASP A 403 6.87 -15.42 -4.50
CA ASP A 403 7.48 -14.98 -3.24
C ASP A 403 6.95 -15.77 -2.04
N LEU A 404 7.84 -16.22 -1.16
CA LEU A 404 7.44 -16.94 0.04
C LEU A 404 6.61 -16.09 1.02
N MET A 405 6.67 -14.76 0.96
CA MET A 405 5.78 -13.87 1.73
C MET A 405 4.36 -13.78 1.17
N ALA A 406 4.03 -14.58 0.14
CA ALA A 406 2.70 -14.69 -0.44
C ALA A 406 2.08 -16.06 -0.11
N VAL A 407 1.27 -16.61 -1.02
CA VAL A 407 0.67 -17.94 -0.90
C VAL A 407 1.71 -19.05 -1.07
N HIS A 408 1.61 -20.10 -0.25
CA HIS A 408 2.61 -21.18 -0.21
C HIS A 408 2.37 -22.33 -1.18
N TYR A 409 1.17 -22.42 -1.75
CA TYR A 409 0.75 -23.55 -2.59
C TYR A 409 0.37 -23.05 -3.97
N ARG A 410 1.00 -23.63 -5.00
CA ARG A 410 0.58 -23.53 -6.39
C ARG A 410 0.17 -24.94 -6.84
N GLN A 411 -1.13 -25.23 -6.81
CA GLN A 411 -1.63 -26.59 -7.11
C GLN A 411 -1.82 -26.86 -8.61
N ARG A 412 -0.79 -26.59 -9.43
CA ARG A 412 -0.81 -26.96 -10.85
C ARG A 412 0.15 -28.14 -11.11
N PRO A 413 -0.30 -29.22 -11.77
CA PRO A 413 0.59 -30.29 -12.17
C PRO A 413 1.69 -29.79 -13.12
N GLY A 414 2.95 -30.08 -12.79
CA GLY A 414 4.10 -29.80 -13.65
C GLY A 414 4.76 -28.42 -13.46
N ILE A 415 4.39 -27.65 -12.44
CA ILE A 415 5.10 -26.43 -12.04
C ILE A 415 5.80 -26.61 -10.70
N GLU A 416 6.82 -25.80 -10.43
CA GLU A 416 7.48 -25.77 -9.14
C GLU A 416 6.64 -25.03 -8.08
N ASN A 417 6.64 -25.57 -6.86
CA ASN A 417 6.05 -24.93 -5.69
C ASN A 417 6.85 -23.68 -5.28
N VAL A 418 6.18 -22.75 -4.58
CA VAL A 418 6.84 -21.58 -3.97
C VAL A 418 7.83 -22.03 -2.90
N TRP A 419 7.47 -22.96 -2.03
CA TRP A 419 8.46 -23.61 -1.17
C TRP A 419 9.17 -24.74 -1.95
N PRO A 420 10.51 -24.79 -2.01
CA PRO A 420 11.50 -23.84 -1.45
C PRO A 420 12.00 -22.77 -2.46
N ASN A 421 11.48 -22.70 -3.68
CA ASN A 421 12.03 -21.90 -4.79
C ASN A 421 11.84 -20.37 -4.67
N GLY A 422 10.83 -19.93 -3.94
CA GLY A 422 10.32 -18.57 -3.88
C GLY A 422 11.14 -17.66 -2.99
N HIS A 423 12.34 -17.28 -3.42
CA HIS A 423 13.13 -16.28 -2.71
C HIS A 423 12.36 -14.96 -2.52
N PHE A 424 12.63 -14.23 -1.45
CA PHE A 424 12.09 -12.87 -1.27
C PHE A 424 12.47 -11.95 -2.45
N ALA A 425 11.56 -11.07 -2.86
CA ALA A 425 11.76 -10.12 -3.94
C ALA A 425 12.91 -9.14 -3.65
N MET A 426 13.39 -8.49 -4.71
CA MET A 426 14.54 -7.57 -4.65
C MET A 426 14.32 -6.44 -3.64
N SER A 427 13.12 -5.86 -3.62
CA SER A 427 12.72 -4.81 -2.66
C SER A 427 12.84 -5.30 -1.21
N SER A 428 12.29 -6.47 -0.92
CA SER A 428 12.31 -7.10 0.40
C SER A 428 13.74 -7.41 0.84
N LYS A 429 14.55 -8.03 -0.04
CA LYS A 429 15.96 -8.30 0.25
C LYS A 429 16.77 -7.02 0.45
N LYS A 430 16.47 -5.94 -0.29
CA LYS A 430 17.13 -4.64 -0.12
C LYS A 430 16.87 -4.06 1.27
N ILE A 431 15.62 -4.11 1.71
CA ILE A 431 15.19 -3.58 3.01
C ILE A 431 15.73 -4.38 4.18
N LEU A 432 15.88 -5.70 4.04
CA LEU A 432 16.58 -6.54 5.02
C LEU A 432 18.10 -6.37 4.99
N GLY A 433 18.66 -5.55 4.10
CA GLY A 433 20.11 -5.39 3.93
C GLY A 433 20.79 -6.62 3.31
N TRP A 434 20.01 -7.55 2.76
CA TRP A 434 20.52 -8.75 2.08
C TRP A 434 21.06 -8.43 0.70
N ILE A 435 20.51 -7.41 0.03
CA ILE A 435 21.09 -6.76 -1.14
C ILE A 435 21.58 -5.36 -0.74
N GLU A 436 22.86 -5.07 -0.93
CA GLU A 436 23.44 -3.74 -0.67
C GLU A 436 23.04 -2.72 -1.73
N ASP A 437 23.11 -1.41 -1.40
CA ASP A 437 22.91 -0.33 -2.39
C ASP A 437 23.80 -0.47 -3.61
N SER A 438 25.04 -0.94 -3.44
CA SER A 438 25.98 -1.16 -4.53
C SER A 438 25.49 -2.20 -5.54
N ARG A 439 24.54 -3.08 -5.17
CA ARG A 439 23.97 -4.12 -6.02
C ARG A 439 22.59 -3.78 -6.58
N VAL A 440 22.09 -2.57 -6.30
CA VAL A 440 20.85 -2.03 -6.88
C VAL A 440 21.20 -0.93 -7.89
N GLU A 441 20.49 -0.89 -9.00
CA GLU A 441 20.55 0.20 -9.97
C GLU A 441 19.31 1.09 -9.78
N GLU A 442 19.49 2.32 -9.28
CA GLU A 442 18.44 3.33 -9.24
C GLU A 442 18.43 4.13 -10.55
N VAL A 443 17.44 3.84 -11.38
CA VAL A 443 17.33 4.33 -12.73
C VAL A 443 16.62 5.68 -12.74
N THR A 444 17.29 6.67 -13.33
CA THR A 444 16.82 8.06 -13.46
C THR A 444 16.98 8.62 -14.87
N LYS A 445 17.49 7.80 -15.80
CA LYS A 445 17.77 8.20 -17.19
C LYS A 445 17.29 7.14 -18.16
N THR A 446 16.85 7.57 -19.33
CA THR A 446 16.51 6.65 -20.42
C THR A 446 17.78 5.96 -20.92
N SER A 447 17.86 4.64 -20.76
CA SER A 447 19.01 3.83 -21.18
C SER A 447 18.67 2.34 -21.19
N THR A 448 19.67 1.51 -21.51
CA THR A 448 19.63 0.07 -21.29
C THR A 448 20.48 -0.29 -20.09
N TYR A 449 19.90 -1.06 -19.16
CA TYR A 449 20.50 -1.44 -17.90
C TYR A 449 20.55 -2.96 -17.79
N ARG A 450 21.66 -3.46 -17.25
CA ARG A 450 21.85 -4.90 -17.04
C ARG A 450 21.56 -5.28 -15.60
N ILE A 451 20.74 -6.31 -15.40
CA ILE A 451 20.48 -6.91 -14.09
C ILE A 451 20.72 -8.41 -14.12
N TYR A 452 21.37 -8.94 -13.09
CA TYR A 452 21.65 -10.36 -12.91
C TYR A 452 20.61 -11.01 -12.00
N ARG A 453 20.51 -12.34 -12.03
CA ARG A 453 19.55 -13.05 -11.18
C ARG A 453 19.78 -12.80 -9.68
N PHE A 454 18.72 -12.48 -8.95
CA PHE A 454 18.79 -12.18 -7.51
C PHE A 454 18.52 -13.40 -6.62
N ASP A 455 18.14 -14.52 -7.22
CA ASP A 455 17.67 -15.72 -6.53
C ASP A 455 18.71 -16.86 -6.52
N HIS A 456 20.01 -16.53 -6.54
CA HIS A 456 21.09 -17.50 -6.40
C HIS A 456 22.21 -16.94 -5.50
N PRO A 457 22.75 -17.72 -4.53
CA PRO A 457 23.76 -17.24 -3.57
C PRO A 457 25.07 -16.84 -4.25
N ASP A 458 25.47 -17.58 -5.28
CA ASP A 458 26.74 -17.37 -5.99
C ASP A 458 26.66 -16.35 -7.14
N THR A 459 25.54 -15.62 -7.29
CA THR A 459 25.50 -14.49 -8.24
C THR A 459 26.58 -13.49 -7.84
N ASN A 460 27.47 -13.15 -8.78
CA ASN A 460 28.64 -12.32 -8.53
C ASN A 460 28.29 -11.07 -7.70
N PRO A 461 28.96 -10.84 -6.56
CA PRO A 461 28.62 -9.77 -5.63
C PRO A 461 28.86 -8.36 -6.20
N ASN A 462 29.65 -8.24 -7.27
CA ASN A 462 29.91 -6.95 -7.93
C ASN A 462 28.85 -6.57 -8.98
N GLN A 463 27.86 -7.43 -9.21
CA GLN A 463 26.82 -7.20 -10.21
C GLN A 463 25.54 -6.64 -9.60
N LYS A 464 24.83 -5.87 -10.40
CA LYS A 464 23.48 -5.37 -10.08
C LYS A 464 22.50 -6.52 -10.19
N VAL A 465 21.68 -6.74 -9.16
CA VAL A 465 20.67 -7.82 -9.11
C VAL A 465 19.23 -7.30 -9.00
N GLY A 466 19.07 -6.00 -8.82
CA GLY A 466 17.78 -5.33 -8.84
C GLY A 466 17.90 -3.98 -9.53
N LEU A 467 16.87 -3.63 -10.29
CA LEU A 467 16.70 -2.33 -10.91
C LEU A 467 15.45 -1.68 -10.33
N THR A 468 15.53 -0.41 -9.97
CA THR A 468 14.38 0.34 -9.44
C THR A 468 14.27 1.72 -10.07
N PHE A 469 13.04 2.23 -10.20
CA PHE A 469 12.75 3.57 -10.70
C PHE A 469 11.44 4.08 -10.10
N LEU A 470 11.25 5.40 -10.17
CA LEU A 470 9.99 6.05 -9.83
C LEU A 470 9.20 6.34 -11.11
N THR A 471 7.89 6.12 -11.05
CA THR A 471 6.96 6.62 -12.07
C THR A 471 6.69 8.12 -11.86
N GLY A 472 5.99 8.76 -12.79
CA GLY A 472 5.60 10.17 -12.72
C GLY A 472 4.72 10.49 -11.50
N GLN A 473 3.91 9.53 -11.05
CA GLN A 473 3.16 9.63 -9.78
C GLN A 473 3.95 9.21 -8.53
N GLY A 474 5.28 9.03 -8.65
CA GLY A 474 6.14 8.67 -7.53
C GLY A 474 6.00 7.23 -7.03
N LYS A 475 5.44 6.32 -7.84
CA LYS A 475 5.38 4.89 -7.47
C LYS A 475 6.72 4.22 -7.72
N ARG A 476 7.21 3.45 -6.73
CA ARG A 476 8.50 2.76 -6.84
C ARG A 476 8.34 1.37 -7.42
N ILE A 477 8.91 1.15 -8.60
CA ILE A 477 8.88 -0.12 -9.32
C ILE A 477 10.23 -0.80 -9.20
N TRP A 478 10.21 -2.13 -9.14
CA TRP A 478 11.40 -2.98 -9.16
C TRP A 478 11.30 -3.99 -10.28
N ALA A 479 12.44 -4.26 -10.93
CA ALA A 479 12.61 -5.33 -11.90
C ALA A 479 13.80 -6.22 -11.53
N GLY A 480 13.64 -7.53 -11.66
CA GLY A 480 14.63 -8.54 -11.33
C GLY A 480 14.58 -9.72 -12.29
N LEU A 481 15.65 -10.53 -12.32
CA LEU A 481 15.65 -11.84 -12.98
C LEU A 481 15.52 -12.94 -11.92
N ARG A 482 14.48 -13.76 -12.05
CA ARG A 482 14.19 -14.92 -11.18
C ARG A 482 14.26 -16.20 -12.01
N ARG A 483 15.04 -17.18 -11.59
CA ARG A 483 15.29 -18.43 -12.34
C ARG A 483 15.15 -19.71 -11.49
N ASN A 484 14.73 -19.62 -10.24
CA ASN A 484 14.43 -20.80 -9.38
C ASN A 484 13.15 -21.54 -9.78
N PHE A 485 12.41 -21.07 -10.80
CA PHE A 485 11.24 -21.75 -11.36
C PHE A 485 11.52 -22.19 -12.81
N PRO A 486 12.39 -23.19 -13.03
CA PRO A 486 12.89 -23.52 -14.37
C PRO A 486 11.81 -24.04 -15.35
N SER A 487 10.68 -24.58 -14.86
CA SER A 487 9.54 -24.99 -15.69
C SER A 487 8.64 -23.81 -16.08
N ASN A 488 8.80 -22.65 -15.43
CA ASN A 488 8.12 -21.42 -15.83
C ASN A 488 8.92 -20.71 -16.94
N HIS A 489 8.51 -20.94 -18.19
CA HIS A 489 9.20 -20.39 -19.35
C HIS A 489 9.22 -18.86 -19.39
N THR A 490 8.11 -18.18 -19.04
CA THR A 490 8.06 -16.71 -19.08
C THR A 490 8.93 -16.11 -17.99
N LEU A 491 8.89 -16.65 -16.77
CA LEU A 491 9.71 -16.17 -15.66
C LEU A 491 11.21 -16.43 -15.89
N SER A 492 11.56 -17.59 -16.45
CA SER A 492 12.95 -18.01 -16.63
C SER A 492 13.75 -17.14 -17.63
N THR A 493 13.07 -16.39 -18.50
CA THR A 493 13.64 -15.48 -19.51
C THR A 493 13.11 -14.05 -19.42
N GLY A 494 12.13 -13.81 -18.56
CA GLY A 494 11.40 -12.55 -18.44
C GLY A 494 11.79 -11.75 -17.20
N ALA A 495 11.51 -10.45 -17.22
CA ALA A 495 11.72 -9.60 -16.05
C ALA A 495 10.56 -9.78 -15.07
N TYR A 496 10.87 -10.21 -13.85
CA TYR A 496 9.92 -10.22 -12.73
C TYR A 496 9.78 -8.78 -12.21
N MET A 497 8.57 -8.24 -12.29
CA MET A 497 8.27 -6.83 -11.96
C MET A 497 7.36 -6.74 -10.74
N VAL A 498 7.70 -5.85 -9.80
CA VAL A 498 6.90 -5.60 -8.61
C VAL A 498 6.77 -4.10 -8.31
N TRP A 499 5.60 -3.68 -7.82
CA TRP A 499 5.36 -2.36 -7.26
C TRP A 499 5.58 -2.38 -5.75
N GLN A 500 6.59 -1.65 -5.28
CA GLN A 500 6.82 -1.41 -3.86
C GLN A 500 5.89 -0.28 -3.39
N HIS A 501 4.68 -0.63 -2.98
CA HIS A 501 3.67 0.34 -2.54
C HIS A 501 3.87 0.83 -1.09
N SER A 502 4.60 0.06 -0.29
CA SER A 502 5.09 0.43 1.04
C SER A 502 6.49 -0.15 1.21
N ASP A 503 7.23 0.25 2.24
CA ASP A 503 8.57 -0.27 2.44
C ASP A 503 8.55 -1.80 2.53
N ARG A 504 7.64 -2.40 3.30
CA ARG A 504 7.75 -3.82 3.67
C ARG A 504 6.87 -4.77 2.86
N ASN A 505 6.07 -4.25 1.94
CA ASN A 505 5.19 -5.04 1.09
C ASN A 505 5.41 -4.65 -0.37
N HIS A 506 5.27 -5.62 -1.26
CA HIS A 506 5.22 -5.35 -2.69
C HIS A 506 3.98 -5.98 -3.32
N ARG A 507 3.71 -5.58 -4.55
CA ARG A 507 2.67 -6.16 -5.39
C ARG A 507 3.31 -6.65 -6.69
N GLN A 508 3.18 -7.92 -7.03
CA GLN A 508 3.51 -8.44 -8.35
C GLN A 508 2.75 -7.65 -9.41
N ILE A 509 3.46 -7.20 -10.44
CA ILE A 509 2.89 -6.55 -11.61
C ILE A 509 2.72 -7.59 -12.69
N ASP A 510 1.52 -7.65 -13.23
CA ASP A 510 1.27 -8.41 -14.44
C ASP A 510 1.70 -7.64 -15.68
N CYS A 511 2.63 -8.22 -16.43
CA CYS A 511 3.15 -7.66 -17.67
C CYS A 511 2.53 -8.31 -18.91
N THR A 512 1.62 -9.28 -18.77
CA THR A 512 0.90 -9.87 -19.90
C THR A 512 -0.41 -9.10 -20.16
N PRO A 513 -0.76 -8.81 -21.43
CA PRO A 513 -2.04 -8.18 -21.74
C PRO A 513 -3.23 -9.12 -21.51
N PHE A 514 -4.37 -8.56 -21.08
CA PHE A 514 -5.66 -9.26 -20.89
C PHE A 514 -5.71 -10.28 -19.77
N SER A 515 -4.93 -10.03 -18.74
CA SER A 515 -4.93 -10.85 -17.55
C SER A 515 -6.33 -11.01 -16.94
N GLN A 516 -6.87 -12.23 -16.97
CA GLN A 516 -8.13 -12.60 -16.34
C GLN A 516 -7.88 -13.03 -14.89
N ILE A 517 -7.99 -12.06 -13.99
CA ILE A 517 -8.00 -12.35 -12.56
C ILE A 517 -9.45 -12.64 -12.17
N ASP A 518 -9.80 -13.92 -12.10
CA ASP A 518 -10.99 -14.33 -11.35
C ASP A 518 -10.70 -14.06 -9.87
N GLY A 519 -11.52 -13.22 -9.23
CA GLY A 519 -11.35 -12.92 -7.81
C GLY A 519 -11.36 -14.22 -6.99
N ILE A 520 -10.30 -14.44 -6.19
CA ILE A 520 -10.20 -15.60 -5.30
C ILE A 520 -11.31 -15.46 -4.26
N LEU A 521 -12.35 -16.28 -4.36
CA LEU A 521 -13.36 -16.42 -3.32
C LEU A 521 -12.77 -17.28 -2.20
N GLU A 522 -12.98 -16.83 -0.95
CA GLU A 522 -12.49 -17.39 0.31
C GLU A 522 -12.27 -18.93 0.31
N ASP A 523 -11.13 -19.34 0.86
CA ASP A 523 -10.73 -20.71 1.19
C ASP A 523 -10.53 -21.74 0.05
N ASN A 524 -10.75 -21.38 -1.22
CA ASN A 524 -10.54 -22.28 -2.37
C ASN A 524 -9.47 -21.76 -3.33
N TYR A 525 -8.22 -21.79 -2.90
CA TYR A 525 -7.05 -21.61 -3.77
C TYR A 525 -6.80 -22.76 -4.77
N ASP A 526 -7.80 -23.62 -5.00
CA ASP A 526 -7.71 -24.84 -5.81
C ASP A 526 -8.06 -24.59 -7.29
N HIS A 527 -8.50 -23.38 -7.67
CA HIS A 527 -8.98 -23.13 -9.03
C HIS A 527 -8.38 -21.89 -9.69
N ALA A 528 -7.36 -22.14 -10.52
CA ALA A 528 -7.25 -21.59 -11.88
C ALA A 528 -6.82 -20.12 -12.10
N ASP A 529 -6.10 -19.44 -11.20
CA ASP A 529 -5.46 -18.17 -11.58
C ASP A 529 -4.08 -18.41 -12.25
N PHE A 530 -4.11 -19.10 -13.39
CA PHE A 530 -2.92 -19.42 -14.23
C PHE A 530 -2.23 -18.20 -14.82
N ASP A 531 -2.90 -17.07 -14.73
CA ASP A 531 -2.59 -15.86 -15.44
C ASP A 531 -1.45 -15.10 -14.73
N ARG A 532 -1.46 -15.10 -13.39
CA ARG A 532 -0.33 -14.58 -12.59
C ARG A 532 0.98 -15.34 -12.80
N ASP A 533 0.92 -16.56 -13.31
CA ASP A 533 2.12 -17.35 -13.58
C ASP A 533 2.89 -16.81 -14.79
N ASP A 534 2.23 -16.15 -15.74
CA ASP A 534 2.87 -15.68 -16.96
C ASP A 534 3.34 -14.21 -16.91
N SER A 535 3.14 -13.57 -15.76
CA SER A 535 3.30 -12.14 -15.49
C SER A 535 4.66 -11.51 -15.79
N ALA A 536 5.71 -12.31 -16.01
CA ALA A 536 7.04 -11.79 -16.26
C ALA A 536 7.12 -11.10 -17.63
N LEU A 537 7.80 -9.95 -17.69
CA LEU A 537 7.98 -9.21 -18.94
C LEU A 537 8.89 -10.00 -19.91
N ALA A 538 8.26 -10.65 -20.89
CA ALA A 538 8.92 -11.50 -21.87
C ALA A 538 9.95 -10.74 -22.73
N GLU A 539 10.93 -11.48 -23.26
CA GLU A 539 11.92 -10.93 -24.20
C GLU A 539 11.24 -10.31 -25.43
N GLY A 540 11.65 -9.09 -25.79
CA GLY A 540 11.06 -8.28 -26.86
C GLY A 540 9.78 -7.53 -26.47
N ALA A 541 9.15 -7.86 -25.33
CA ALA A 541 7.95 -7.19 -24.87
C ALA A 541 8.27 -5.90 -24.10
N SER A 542 7.27 -5.02 -24.01
CA SER A 542 7.36 -3.78 -23.23
C SER A 542 6.18 -3.65 -22.26
N TRP A 543 6.47 -3.20 -21.04
CA TRP A 543 5.47 -2.74 -20.08
C TRP A 543 5.55 -1.22 -19.97
N THR A 544 4.41 -0.55 -20.00
CA THR A 544 4.31 0.89 -19.76
C THR A 544 3.58 1.11 -18.44
N SER A 545 4.12 1.97 -17.58
CA SER A 545 3.46 2.33 -16.33
C SER A 545 2.08 2.90 -16.61
N PRO A 546 1.08 2.64 -15.76
CA PRO A 546 -0.26 3.16 -15.98
C PRO A 546 -0.39 4.67 -16.17
N ASP A 547 0.48 5.45 -15.53
CA ASP A 547 0.54 6.90 -15.71
C ASP A 547 1.26 7.34 -17.01
N GLY A 548 1.66 6.39 -17.86
CA GLY A 548 2.34 6.64 -19.13
C GLY A 548 3.74 7.25 -19.01
N SER A 549 4.29 7.33 -17.80
CA SER A 549 5.55 8.05 -17.52
C SER A 549 6.81 7.23 -17.77
N VAL A 550 6.73 5.90 -17.69
CA VAL A 550 7.88 5.02 -17.87
C VAL A 550 7.50 3.83 -18.74
N ARG A 551 8.36 3.49 -19.70
CA ARG A 551 8.28 2.24 -20.45
C ARG A 551 9.52 1.40 -20.19
N VAL A 552 9.32 0.11 -19.93
CA VAL A 552 10.37 -0.88 -19.73
C VAL A 552 10.26 -1.93 -20.82
N THR A 553 11.34 -2.17 -21.56
CA THR A 553 11.42 -3.22 -22.59
C THR A 553 12.48 -4.24 -22.19
N ASN A 554 12.13 -5.52 -22.13
CA ASN A 554 13.12 -6.59 -21.96
C ASN A 554 13.78 -6.87 -23.32
N THR A 555 15.08 -6.59 -23.45
CA THR A 555 15.81 -6.73 -24.72
C THR A 555 16.48 -8.08 -24.90
N GLY A 556 16.51 -8.91 -23.86
CA GLY A 556 16.93 -10.31 -23.96
C GLY A 556 17.75 -10.81 -22.78
N LEU A 557 17.82 -12.14 -22.70
CA LEU A 557 18.59 -12.89 -21.72
C LEU A 557 20.04 -13.12 -22.20
N GLY A 558 20.99 -13.10 -21.27
CA GLY A 558 22.37 -13.51 -21.51
C GLY A 558 23.05 -14.08 -20.27
N GLY A 559 24.34 -14.39 -20.42
CA GLY A 559 25.16 -14.96 -19.34
C GLY A 559 25.05 -16.48 -19.22
N ILE A 560 25.69 -17.02 -18.18
CA ILE A 560 25.68 -18.44 -17.83
C ILE A 560 25.48 -18.57 -16.33
N SER A 561 24.86 -19.67 -15.89
CA SER A 561 24.65 -19.92 -14.46
C SER A 561 25.95 -19.83 -13.65
N PRO A 562 25.94 -19.16 -12.48
CA PRO A 562 24.82 -18.46 -11.82
C PRO A 562 24.71 -16.95 -12.16
N ASN A 563 25.40 -16.49 -13.20
CA ASN A 563 25.50 -15.08 -13.60
C ASN A 563 24.70 -14.79 -14.88
N GLU A 564 23.52 -15.38 -15.02
CA GLU A 564 22.57 -14.97 -16.04
C GLU A 564 22.05 -13.55 -15.76
N TYR A 565 21.76 -12.82 -16.83
CA TYR A 565 21.31 -11.44 -16.77
C TYR A 565 20.24 -11.13 -17.83
N LEU A 566 19.46 -10.09 -17.58
CA LEU A 566 18.61 -9.41 -18.55
C LEU A 566 19.18 -8.03 -18.87
N ASP A 567 19.03 -7.61 -20.11
CA ASP A 567 19.20 -6.20 -20.51
C ASP A 567 17.81 -5.56 -20.63
N LEU A 568 17.51 -4.57 -19.78
CA LEU A 568 16.24 -3.84 -19.74
C LEU A 568 16.42 -2.42 -20.26
N ARG A 569 15.71 -2.06 -21.32
CA ARG A 569 15.63 -0.67 -21.78
C ARG A 569 14.55 0.04 -20.97
N VAL A 570 14.95 0.99 -20.16
CA VAL A 570 14.04 1.86 -19.40
C VAL A 570 13.99 3.20 -20.08
N GLU A 571 12.79 3.68 -20.36
CA GLU A 571 12.53 4.95 -20.99
C GLU A 571 11.65 5.79 -20.07
N PHE A 572 12.21 6.88 -19.55
CA PHE A 572 11.41 7.95 -19.00
C PHE A 572 10.83 8.69 -20.18
N LEU A 573 9.56 8.40 -20.39
CA LEU A 573 8.73 9.14 -21.29
C LEU A 573 8.64 10.57 -20.70
N LYS A 574 8.53 11.61 -21.53
CA LYS A 574 8.00 12.86 -20.94
C LYS A 574 6.63 12.50 -20.33
N ALA A 575 6.01 13.35 -19.52
CA ALA A 575 4.57 13.19 -19.30
C ALA A 575 3.92 13.17 -20.69
N ASN A 576 3.76 11.98 -21.26
CA ASN A 576 3.60 11.78 -22.68
C ASN A 576 2.10 11.75 -22.82
N ALA A 577 1.54 12.84 -23.35
CA ALA A 577 0.86 12.88 -24.64
C ALA A 577 0.04 11.64 -25.07
N ASN A 578 -0.48 10.86 -24.13
CA ASN A 578 -1.35 9.69 -24.33
C ASN A 578 -2.62 9.78 -23.46
N HIS A 579 -2.71 10.79 -22.59
CA HIS A 579 -3.93 11.11 -21.84
C HIS A 579 -4.34 12.54 -22.14
N VAL A 580 -5.64 12.79 -22.05
CA VAL A 580 -6.17 14.15 -22.14
C VAL A 580 -5.66 14.97 -20.95
N THR A 581 -5.06 16.13 -21.21
CA THR A 581 -4.61 17.04 -20.15
C THR A 581 -5.34 18.37 -20.22
N LEU A 582 -5.43 19.03 -19.06
CA LEU A 582 -5.96 20.38 -18.90
C LEU A 582 -4.84 21.31 -18.48
N SER A 583 -4.85 22.53 -19.02
CA SER A 583 -3.82 23.53 -18.72
C SER A 583 -4.36 24.96 -18.80
N THR A 584 -3.67 25.88 -18.14
CA THR A 584 -4.02 27.31 -18.18
C THR A 584 -3.36 28.04 -19.36
N ASP A 585 -2.54 27.35 -20.15
CA ASP A 585 -1.79 27.92 -21.27
C ASP A 585 -1.86 27.02 -22.53
N PRO A 586 -1.75 27.57 -23.74
CA PRO A 586 -1.94 26.80 -24.97
C PRO A 586 -0.89 25.72 -25.23
N ASN A 587 0.23 25.73 -24.51
CA ASN A 587 1.33 24.78 -24.72
C ASN A 587 1.30 23.60 -23.74
N GLY A 588 0.39 23.61 -22.77
CA GLY A 588 0.28 22.57 -21.74
C GLY A 588 1.38 22.64 -20.68
N GLU A 589 2.04 23.79 -20.49
CA GLU A 589 3.17 23.94 -19.55
C GLU A 589 2.70 24.15 -18.09
N SER A 590 1.48 24.61 -17.89
CA SER A 590 0.88 25.01 -16.61
C SER A 590 -0.41 24.21 -16.38
N PRO A 591 -0.38 23.13 -15.58
CA PRO A 591 -1.52 22.23 -15.41
C PRO A 591 -2.75 22.86 -14.76
N GLY A 592 -3.94 22.38 -15.14
CA GLY A 592 -5.24 22.74 -14.57
C GLY A 592 -6.00 23.83 -15.32
N LEU A 593 -7.22 24.15 -14.89
CA LEU A 593 -8.04 25.24 -15.44
C LEU A 593 -8.16 26.37 -14.42
N THR A 594 -8.23 27.61 -14.90
CA THR A 594 -8.48 28.76 -14.03
C THR A 594 -9.97 28.84 -13.72
N GLY A 595 -10.37 28.49 -12.50
CA GLY A 595 -11.71 28.65 -11.97
C GLY A 595 -11.94 30.04 -11.39
N SER A 596 -12.87 30.79 -11.97
CA SER A 596 -13.45 32.02 -11.43
C SER A 596 -14.74 31.69 -10.69
N TYR A 597 -14.75 31.95 -9.38
CA TYR A 597 -15.86 31.62 -8.49
C TYR A 597 -16.71 32.87 -8.22
N PHE A 598 -18.02 32.70 -8.20
CA PHE A 598 -19.00 33.77 -7.99
C PHE A 598 -19.91 33.40 -6.83
N ASN A 599 -20.01 34.30 -5.84
CA ASN A 599 -20.90 34.16 -4.68
C ASN A 599 -22.37 34.49 -5.02
N GLU A 600 -22.82 34.05 -6.18
CA GLU A 600 -24.18 34.20 -6.68
C GLU A 600 -24.49 33.14 -7.75
N ARG A 601 -25.77 32.97 -8.04
CA ARG A 601 -26.27 32.06 -9.09
C ARG A 601 -26.35 32.81 -10.41
N LEU A 602 -25.51 32.45 -11.38
CA LEU A 602 -25.45 33.09 -12.70
C LEU A 602 -26.27 32.38 -13.78
N ARG A 603 -27.16 31.44 -13.40
CA ARG A 603 -28.08 30.72 -14.31
C ARG A 603 -28.88 31.64 -15.24
N ALA A 604 -29.32 32.79 -14.74
CA ALA A 604 -30.09 33.77 -15.51
C ALA A 604 -29.22 34.67 -16.41
N THR A 605 -27.90 34.65 -16.24
CA THR A 605 -26.93 35.45 -16.99
C THR A 605 -26.57 34.72 -18.27
N ASN A 606 -27.23 35.08 -19.37
CA ASN A 606 -26.97 34.53 -20.70
C ASN A 606 -25.73 35.20 -21.35
N SER A 607 -24.56 34.98 -20.75
CA SER A 607 -23.26 35.44 -21.25
C SER A 607 -22.33 34.25 -21.50
N LEU A 608 -21.64 34.28 -22.64
CA LEU A 608 -20.56 33.33 -22.93
C LEU A 608 -19.38 33.48 -21.97
N ASP A 609 -19.17 34.67 -21.41
CA ASP A 609 -18.10 34.96 -20.46
C ASP A 609 -18.64 35.68 -19.22
N TRP A 610 -18.74 34.97 -18.11
CA TRP A 610 -19.12 35.55 -16.83
C TRP A 610 -18.06 36.48 -16.27
N ASN A 611 -16.77 36.30 -16.58
CA ASN A 611 -15.71 37.22 -16.11
C ASN A 611 -15.84 38.63 -16.72
N THR A 612 -16.56 38.77 -17.85
CA THR A 612 -16.80 40.08 -18.48
C THR A 612 -18.09 40.75 -18.00
N THR A 613 -19.00 39.98 -17.40
CA THR A 613 -20.36 40.43 -17.04
C THR A 613 -20.60 40.46 -15.53
N SER A 614 -19.81 39.71 -14.76
CA SER A 614 -19.84 39.61 -13.31
C SER A 614 -18.41 39.67 -12.76
N THR A 615 -18.27 40.09 -11.50
CA THR A 615 -16.96 40.12 -10.82
C THR A 615 -16.80 38.86 -9.96
N PRO A 616 -15.75 38.04 -10.16
CA PRO A 616 -15.50 36.87 -9.32
C PRO A 616 -15.28 37.25 -7.85
N SER A 617 -15.81 36.45 -6.92
CA SER A 617 -15.51 36.56 -5.48
C SER A 617 -14.15 35.98 -5.13
N GLY A 618 -13.63 35.05 -5.94
CA GLY A 618 -12.32 34.43 -5.80
C GLY A 618 -11.91 33.65 -7.04
N THR A 619 -10.63 33.32 -7.14
CA THR A 619 -10.10 32.48 -8.23
C THR A 619 -9.22 31.37 -7.67
N ARG A 620 -9.22 30.21 -8.35
CA ARG A 620 -8.38 29.05 -8.03
C ARG A 620 -8.00 28.33 -9.32
N VAL A 621 -6.81 27.75 -9.38
CA VAL A 621 -6.47 26.80 -10.46
C VAL A 621 -6.88 25.42 -9.99
N ASP A 622 -7.78 24.78 -10.73
CA ASP A 622 -8.28 23.44 -10.45
C ASP A 622 -7.58 22.44 -11.37
N PRO A 623 -6.74 21.52 -10.85
CA PRO A 623 -5.96 20.57 -11.66
C PRO A 623 -6.83 19.61 -12.50
N SER A 624 -8.04 19.33 -12.01
CA SER A 624 -9.07 18.52 -12.66
C SER A 624 -10.46 19.05 -12.28
N ILE A 625 -11.47 18.72 -13.09
CA ILE A 625 -12.87 18.97 -12.75
C ILE A 625 -13.47 17.64 -12.29
N THR A 626 -13.20 17.26 -11.05
CA THR A 626 -13.63 15.97 -10.47
C THR A 626 -14.29 16.17 -9.11
N PHE A 627 -15.12 17.19 -9.00
CA PHE A 627 -15.83 17.52 -7.76
C PHE A 627 -16.99 16.55 -7.59
N ARG A 628 -16.80 15.51 -6.77
CA ARG A 628 -17.81 14.51 -6.44
C ARG A 628 -18.37 14.79 -5.06
N GLU A 629 -19.69 14.66 -4.88
CA GLU A 629 -20.35 14.66 -3.56
C GLU A 629 -19.84 15.76 -2.60
N ASN A 630 -20.12 17.03 -2.91
CA ASN A 630 -19.83 18.18 -2.04
C ASN A 630 -18.33 18.45 -1.76
N ASP A 631 -17.44 18.07 -2.67
CA ASP A 631 -15.97 18.17 -2.53
C ASP A 631 -15.34 19.43 -3.14
N PHE A 632 -16.02 20.59 -3.12
CA PHE A 632 -15.47 21.83 -3.67
C PHE A 632 -14.41 22.51 -2.76
N GLY A 633 -14.27 22.05 -1.50
CA GLY A 633 -13.25 22.47 -0.55
C GLY A 633 -13.70 23.60 0.40
N ASP A 634 -12.79 24.50 0.76
CA ASP A 634 -13.06 25.65 1.65
C ASP A 634 -13.70 26.83 0.90
N ARG A 635 -14.96 27.14 1.26
CA ARG A 635 -15.75 28.22 0.64
C ARG A 635 -15.23 29.61 0.98
N ALA A 636 -14.66 29.80 2.17
CA ALA A 636 -14.22 31.10 2.66
C ALA A 636 -13.03 31.61 1.84
N ALA A 637 -12.14 30.69 1.42
CA ALA A 637 -11.00 31.00 0.56
C ALA A 637 -11.39 31.59 -0.81
N LEU A 638 -12.60 31.31 -1.30
CA LEU A 638 -13.11 31.78 -2.60
C LEU A 638 -14.21 32.84 -2.47
N GLY A 639 -14.43 33.35 -1.25
CA GLY A 639 -15.45 34.35 -0.97
C GLY A 639 -16.89 33.85 -1.12
N ILE A 640 -17.10 32.54 -1.04
CA ILE A 640 -18.43 31.90 -1.15
C ILE A 640 -19.08 31.82 0.23
N THR A 641 -20.36 32.24 0.30
CA THR A 641 -21.10 32.41 1.55
C THR A 641 -22.34 31.53 1.66
N GLY A 642 -22.83 30.97 0.55
CA GLY A 642 -23.98 30.08 0.56
C GLY A 642 -23.60 28.64 0.90
N GLY A 643 -24.44 27.97 1.69
CA GLY A 643 -24.18 26.60 2.17
C GLY A 643 -23.24 26.52 3.38
N ASN A 644 -22.55 25.39 3.52
CA ASN A 644 -21.49 25.13 4.50
C ASN A 644 -20.32 24.37 3.85
N ASP A 645 -19.21 24.17 4.56
CA ASP A 645 -17.97 23.62 3.97
C ASP A 645 -18.10 22.15 3.53
N THR A 646 -19.17 21.46 3.95
CA THR A 646 -19.53 20.10 3.53
C THR A 646 -20.71 20.07 2.53
N ASP A 647 -21.23 21.24 2.15
CA ASP A 647 -22.37 21.39 1.24
C ASP A 647 -22.50 22.85 0.76
N TRP A 648 -21.77 23.22 -0.28
CA TRP A 648 -21.82 24.59 -0.82
C TRP A 648 -23.17 24.85 -1.49
N SER A 649 -23.63 26.10 -1.51
CA SER A 649 -24.88 26.44 -2.19
C SER A 649 -24.84 27.87 -2.75
N HIS A 650 -25.72 28.17 -3.70
CA HIS A 650 -25.91 29.51 -4.27
C HIS A 650 -24.63 30.12 -4.88
N PHE A 651 -23.84 29.31 -5.57
CA PHE A 651 -22.60 29.76 -6.19
C PHE A 651 -22.52 29.36 -7.67
N SER A 652 -21.63 30.00 -8.40
CA SER A 652 -21.32 29.65 -9.78
C SER A 652 -19.81 29.62 -9.99
N VAL A 653 -19.35 28.82 -10.95
CA VAL A 653 -17.93 28.74 -11.32
C VAL A 653 -17.80 28.76 -12.84
N GLN A 654 -16.83 29.53 -13.35
CA GLN A 654 -16.39 29.46 -14.74
C GLN A 654 -14.93 28.99 -14.77
N TRP A 655 -14.66 27.87 -15.43
CA TRP A 655 -13.31 27.39 -15.71
C TRP A 655 -12.88 27.75 -17.12
N ASP A 656 -11.71 28.36 -17.24
CA ASP A 656 -11.07 28.76 -18.50
C ASP A 656 -9.68 28.11 -18.63
N GLY A 657 -9.36 27.63 -19.84
CA GLY A 657 -8.05 27.07 -20.16
C GLY A 657 -8.02 26.31 -21.49
N TYR A 658 -7.16 25.30 -21.57
CA TYR A 658 -6.92 24.50 -22.75
C TYR A 658 -7.07 23.01 -22.46
N LEU A 659 -7.65 22.30 -23.43
CA LEU A 659 -7.80 20.86 -23.51
C LEU A 659 -6.79 20.31 -24.50
N HIS A 660 -5.95 19.36 -24.09
CA HIS A 660 -4.98 18.72 -24.98
C HIS A 660 -5.35 17.26 -25.19
N VAL A 661 -5.85 16.95 -26.39
CA VAL A 661 -6.19 15.59 -26.81
C VAL A 661 -5.04 15.01 -27.63
N PRO A 662 -4.46 13.88 -27.22
CA PRO A 662 -3.28 13.32 -27.87
C PRO A 662 -3.57 12.73 -29.26
N HIS A 663 -2.55 12.73 -30.13
CA HIS A 663 -2.63 12.10 -31.45
C HIS A 663 -2.74 10.57 -31.33
N GLY A 664 -3.71 9.98 -32.06
CA GLY A 664 -3.92 8.53 -32.10
C GLY A 664 -5.07 8.01 -31.23
N THR A 665 -5.78 8.87 -30.50
CA THR A 665 -6.95 8.47 -29.70
C THR A 665 -8.18 9.32 -30.03
N GLU A 666 -9.29 8.71 -30.47
CA GLU A 666 -10.61 9.37 -30.39
C GLU A 666 -11.08 9.30 -28.92
N GLN A 667 -10.99 10.43 -28.21
CA GLN A 667 -11.39 10.51 -26.81
C GLN A 667 -12.86 10.84 -26.70
N THR A 668 -13.57 10.17 -25.80
CA THR A 668 -14.96 10.50 -25.46
C THR A 668 -14.99 11.34 -24.21
N LEU A 669 -15.52 12.56 -24.32
CA LEU A 669 -15.78 13.44 -23.19
C LEU A 669 -17.10 13.05 -22.51
N ARG A 670 -17.07 12.93 -21.18
CA ARG A 670 -18.25 12.76 -20.32
C ARG A 670 -18.33 13.91 -19.32
N LEU A 671 -19.51 14.52 -19.22
CA LEU A 671 -19.78 15.60 -18.27
C LEU A 671 -20.97 15.23 -17.41
N PHE A 672 -20.79 15.31 -16.09
CA PHE A 672 -21.82 15.08 -15.08
C PHE A 672 -21.92 16.30 -14.18
N SER A 673 -23.14 16.78 -13.95
CA SER A 673 -23.38 17.89 -13.03
C SER A 673 -24.72 17.79 -12.32
N ASP A 674 -24.75 18.35 -11.11
CA ASP A 674 -25.94 18.73 -10.34
C ASP A 674 -25.54 20.01 -9.56
N ASP A 675 -26.15 21.17 -9.77
CA ASP A 675 -27.18 21.48 -10.78
C ASP A 675 -26.65 21.49 -12.24
N GLY A 676 -26.20 22.63 -12.78
CA GLY A 676 -26.19 22.84 -14.24
C GLY A 676 -24.90 23.32 -14.87
N THR A 677 -24.57 22.79 -16.05
CA THR A 677 -23.33 23.13 -16.78
C THR A 677 -23.52 23.56 -18.23
N LYS A 678 -22.60 24.40 -18.72
CA LYS A 678 -22.38 24.68 -20.14
C LYS A 678 -20.90 24.59 -20.49
N LEU A 679 -20.56 23.83 -21.52
CA LEU A 679 -19.19 23.61 -21.99
C LEU A 679 -19.04 24.07 -23.44
N TRP A 680 -17.96 24.81 -23.71
CA TRP A 680 -17.51 25.22 -25.04
C TRP A 680 -16.10 24.72 -25.31
N ILE A 681 -15.87 24.20 -26.52
CA ILE A 681 -14.56 23.80 -27.03
C ILE A 681 -14.39 24.38 -28.45
N ASP A 682 -13.33 25.16 -28.62
CA ASP A 682 -12.88 25.78 -29.88
C ASP A 682 -12.26 24.72 -30.81
N LEU A 683 -13.10 23.93 -31.48
CA LEU A 683 -12.67 22.80 -32.30
C LEU A 683 -12.03 23.24 -33.63
N ASP A 684 -12.40 24.40 -34.18
CA ASP A 684 -11.82 24.97 -35.39
C ASP A 684 -10.52 25.75 -35.13
N SER A 685 -10.16 25.94 -33.86
CA SER A 685 -8.90 26.52 -33.39
C SER A 685 -8.69 27.95 -33.87
N ASP A 686 -9.77 28.73 -33.99
CA ASP A 686 -9.72 30.13 -34.42
C ASP A 686 -9.36 31.09 -33.27
N GLY A 687 -9.28 30.56 -32.03
CA GLY A 687 -8.91 31.25 -30.81
C GLY A 687 -10.10 31.91 -30.10
N THR A 688 -11.29 31.80 -30.67
CA THR A 688 -12.54 32.33 -30.14
C THR A 688 -13.48 31.20 -29.71
N LEU A 689 -14.21 31.45 -28.63
CA LEU A 689 -15.31 30.59 -28.20
C LEU A 689 -16.61 31.30 -28.61
N GLY A 690 -17.65 30.54 -28.90
CA GLY A 690 -18.86 31.02 -29.54
C GLY A 690 -19.96 29.96 -29.61
N SER A 691 -20.83 30.07 -30.61
CA SER A 691 -21.96 29.16 -30.79
C SER A 691 -22.21 28.88 -32.27
N THR A 692 -21.18 29.04 -33.09
CA THR A 692 -21.20 28.85 -34.54
C THR A 692 -21.06 27.37 -34.89
N ALA A 693 -21.35 27.02 -36.14
CA ALA A 693 -21.01 25.70 -36.65
C ALA A 693 -19.49 25.49 -36.53
N ASP A 694 -19.08 24.27 -36.23
CA ASP A 694 -17.69 23.83 -36.00
C ASP A 694 -17.12 24.07 -34.58
N GLU A 695 -17.91 24.58 -33.62
CA GLU A 695 -17.61 24.50 -32.18
C GLU A 695 -18.39 23.38 -31.48
N LEU A 696 -17.82 22.79 -30.41
CA LEU A 696 -18.56 21.88 -29.54
C LEU A 696 -19.18 22.62 -28.37
N VAL A 697 -20.52 22.65 -28.34
CA VAL A 697 -21.32 23.22 -27.25
C VAL A 697 -22.14 22.12 -26.59
N ILE A 698 -21.87 21.87 -25.31
CA ILE A 698 -22.67 20.96 -24.48
C ILE A 698 -23.42 21.81 -23.45
N ASP A 699 -24.74 21.89 -23.61
CA ASP A 699 -25.63 22.61 -22.69
C ASP A 699 -26.58 21.61 -22.03
N ASN A 700 -26.34 21.34 -20.75
CA ASN A 700 -27.14 20.42 -19.95
C ASN A 700 -28.48 21.06 -19.51
N SER A 701 -28.82 22.26 -20.02
CA SER A 701 -30.06 23.00 -19.67
C SER A 701 -30.29 23.14 -18.15
N PHE A 702 -29.21 23.00 -17.38
CA PHE A 702 -29.22 22.96 -15.94
C PHE A 702 -30.10 21.85 -15.30
N GLY A 703 -29.96 20.59 -15.76
CA GLY A 703 -30.56 19.39 -15.12
C GLY A 703 -29.61 18.19 -15.05
N LEU A 704 -30.05 17.02 -14.57
CA LEU A 704 -29.24 15.80 -14.52
C LEU A 704 -29.15 15.14 -15.90
N SER A 705 -28.00 15.21 -16.59
CA SER A 705 -27.76 14.40 -17.79
C SER A 705 -26.28 14.12 -18.05
N SER A 706 -26.01 13.08 -18.85
CA SER A 706 -24.67 12.66 -19.27
C SER A 706 -24.52 12.82 -20.78
N TYR A 707 -23.50 13.56 -21.21
CA TYR A 707 -23.13 13.66 -22.63
C TYR A 707 -21.92 12.80 -22.93
N THR A 708 -21.81 12.34 -24.17
CA THR A 708 -20.75 11.46 -24.67
C THR A 708 -20.44 11.92 -26.08
N VAL A 709 -19.35 12.66 -26.25
CA VAL A 709 -18.98 13.26 -27.53
C VAL A 709 -17.53 12.91 -27.87
N PRO A 710 -17.25 12.39 -29.08
CA PRO A 710 -15.90 12.16 -29.54
C PRO A 710 -15.19 13.50 -29.81
N ILE A 711 -13.94 13.62 -29.38
CA ILE A 711 -13.09 14.78 -29.60
C ILE A 711 -11.84 14.33 -30.38
N PRO A 712 -11.55 14.94 -31.55
CA PRO A 712 -10.34 14.64 -32.30
C PRO A 712 -9.06 15.00 -31.53
N ALA A 713 -7.93 14.48 -31.99
CA ALA A 713 -6.63 14.89 -31.48
C ALA A 713 -6.36 16.38 -31.79
N GLY A 714 -5.89 17.13 -30.79
CA GLY A 714 -5.58 18.54 -30.92
C GLY A 714 -5.51 19.26 -29.58
N SER A 715 -5.06 20.51 -29.62
CA SER A 715 -5.07 21.41 -28.46
C SER A 715 -6.16 22.46 -28.69
N TYR A 716 -7.18 22.47 -27.83
CA TYR A 716 -8.36 23.30 -27.99
C TYR A 716 -8.52 24.24 -26.82
N LYS A 717 -8.90 25.49 -27.08
CA LYS A 717 -9.36 26.39 -26.02
C LYS A 717 -10.70 25.88 -25.50
N MET A 718 -10.92 25.95 -24.19
CA MET A 718 -12.18 25.50 -23.59
C MET A 718 -12.69 26.43 -22.50
N ARG A 719 -14.00 26.37 -22.28
CA ARG A 719 -14.69 27.01 -21.16
C ARG A 719 -15.78 26.11 -20.60
N LEU A 720 -15.82 25.97 -19.28
CA LEU A 720 -16.91 25.28 -18.57
C LEU A 720 -17.53 26.23 -17.55
N GLN A 721 -18.83 26.46 -17.64
CA GLN A 721 -19.63 27.17 -16.66
C GLN A 721 -20.46 26.18 -15.85
N TYR A 722 -20.52 26.36 -14.55
CA TYR A 722 -21.33 25.59 -13.59
C TYR A 722 -22.08 26.52 -12.64
N GLU A 723 -23.31 26.18 -12.30
CA GLU A 723 -24.10 26.83 -11.25
C GLU A 723 -24.63 25.79 -10.29
N GLU A 724 -24.60 26.12 -9.01
CA GLU A 724 -25.24 25.37 -7.94
C GLU A 724 -26.34 26.21 -7.30
N ALA A 725 -27.57 25.67 -7.30
CA ALA A 725 -28.66 26.28 -6.61
C ALA A 725 -28.58 25.95 -5.11
N ALA A 726 -29.00 24.74 -4.72
CA ALA A 726 -29.01 24.26 -3.35
C ALA A 726 -29.20 22.74 -3.31
N GLY A 727 -28.57 22.09 -2.34
CA GLY A 727 -28.58 20.65 -2.20
C GLY A 727 -27.25 20.06 -2.63
N ARG A 728 -27.27 18.80 -3.09
CA ARG A 728 -26.05 18.10 -3.49
C ARG A 728 -25.43 18.78 -4.69
N ASN A 729 -24.16 19.12 -4.58
CA ASN A 729 -23.38 19.75 -5.64
C ASN A 729 -22.30 18.79 -6.15
N TYR A 730 -22.21 18.63 -7.47
CA TYR A 730 -21.09 17.97 -8.13
C TYR A 730 -20.91 18.47 -9.57
N CYS A 731 -19.67 18.44 -10.04
CA CYS A 731 -19.30 18.74 -11.42
C CYS A 731 -18.08 17.89 -11.79
N VAL A 732 -18.27 16.95 -12.72
CA VAL A 732 -17.26 15.98 -13.10
C VAL A 732 -17.11 15.97 -14.62
N LEU A 733 -15.90 16.25 -15.09
CA LEU A 733 -15.47 16.10 -16.47
C LEU A 733 -14.53 14.89 -16.56
N GLU A 734 -14.92 13.87 -17.31
CA GLU A 734 -14.15 12.64 -17.52
C GLU A 734 -13.83 12.44 -19.00
N PHE A 735 -12.74 11.74 -19.28
CA PHE A 735 -12.32 11.35 -20.61
C PHE A 735 -12.12 9.83 -20.64
N GLY A 736 -12.49 9.18 -21.75
CA GLY A 736 -12.22 7.76 -21.96
C GLY A 736 -12.57 7.31 -23.37
N ASP A 737 -12.20 6.09 -23.72
CA ASP A 737 -12.42 5.59 -25.08
C ASP A 737 -13.89 5.22 -25.34
N GLN A 738 -14.29 5.23 -26.63
CA GLN A 738 -15.60 4.75 -27.08
C GLN A 738 -15.78 3.27 -26.69
N GLY A 739 -16.46 3.04 -25.58
CA GLY A 739 -17.04 1.73 -25.26
C GLY A 739 -16.36 1.01 -24.11
N SER A 740 -17.09 0.89 -23.00
CA SER A 740 -16.88 -0.08 -21.93
C SER A 740 -17.12 -1.53 -22.39
N LYS A 741 -16.60 -1.92 -23.56
CA LYS A 741 -16.52 -3.29 -24.06
C LYS A 741 -15.24 -3.47 -24.89
N GLY A 742 -14.13 -3.74 -24.21
CA GLY A 742 -13.09 -4.65 -24.71
C GLY A 742 -12.04 -4.13 -25.70
N SER A 743 -11.80 -2.82 -25.85
CA SER A 743 -10.61 -2.35 -26.58
C SER A 743 -9.53 -1.90 -25.60
N GLY A 744 -8.62 -2.81 -25.25
CA GLY A 744 -7.45 -2.49 -24.44
C GLY A 744 -6.37 -1.74 -25.23
N ASP A 745 -5.51 -1.04 -24.49
CA ASP A 745 -4.40 -0.14 -24.87
C ASP A 745 -3.28 -0.73 -25.76
N PHE A 746 -3.60 -1.52 -26.78
CA PHE A 746 -2.67 -1.75 -27.88
C PHE A 746 -3.42 -1.72 -29.21
N GLU A 747 -2.80 -1.03 -30.15
CA GLU A 747 -3.28 -0.96 -31.51
C GLU A 747 -2.42 -1.88 -32.37
N LEU A 748 -3.07 -2.85 -33.00
CA LEU A 748 -2.42 -3.71 -33.98
C LEU A 748 -2.30 -2.93 -35.27
N TYR A 749 -1.13 -2.98 -35.90
CA TYR A 749 -0.90 -2.37 -37.20
C TYR A 749 -0.25 -3.40 -38.12
N GLN A 750 -0.59 -3.33 -39.41
CA GLN A 750 -0.03 -4.24 -40.42
C GLN A 750 1.44 -3.94 -40.69
N GLU A 751 1.88 -2.72 -40.38
CA GLU A 751 3.23 -2.25 -40.59
C GLU A 751 3.73 -1.34 -39.47
N ALA A 752 5.06 -1.23 -39.37
CA ALA A 752 5.75 -0.42 -38.38
C ALA A 752 5.53 1.09 -38.55
N THR A 753 4.98 1.55 -39.68
CA THR A 753 4.64 2.97 -39.91
C THR A 753 3.32 3.38 -39.26
N LEU A 754 2.55 2.41 -38.74
CA LEU A 754 1.29 2.64 -38.02
C LEU A 754 0.19 3.30 -38.88
N GLU A 755 0.20 3.06 -40.20
CA GLU A 755 -0.76 3.68 -41.13
C GLU A 755 -2.05 2.85 -41.28
N ASN A 756 -1.95 1.52 -41.33
CA ASN A 756 -3.10 0.62 -41.49
C ASN A 756 -3.34 -0.21 -40.22
N ARG A 757 -4.42 0.13 -39.53
CA ARG A 757 -4.86 -0.52 -38.28
C ARG A 757 -5.39 -1.94 -38.54
N GLY A 758 -5.04 -2.85 -37.64
CA GLY A 758 -5.43 -4.26 -37.60
C GLY A 758 -4.34 -5.25 -38.03
N LEU A 759 -4.61 -6.56 -37.89
CA LEU A 759 -3.80 -7.64 -38.45
C LEU A 759 -4.46 -8.21 -39.70
N THR A 760 -3.66 -8.64 -40.67
CA THR A 760 -4.15 -9.35 -41.84
C THR A 760 -4.37 -10.83 -41.51
N ALA A 761 -5.62 -11.21 -41.23
CA ALA A 761 -6.01 -12.60 -41.14
C ALA A 761 -5.94 -13.25 -42.53
N SER A 762 -5.27 -14.39 -42.63
CA SER A 762 -5.20 -15.20 -43.85
C SER A 762 -5.99 -16.50 -43.63
N PHE A 763 -6.88 -16.83 -44.55
CA PHE A 763 -7.76 -18.01 -44.46
C PHE A 763 -7.37 -19.04 -45.51
N VAL A 764 -7.49 -20.33 -45.19
CA VAL A 764 -7.22 -21.45 -46.09
C VAL A 764 -8.40 -22.44 -46.09
N ASN A 765 -8.64 -23.06 -47.23
CA ASN A 765 -9.67 -24.10 -47.40
C ASN A 765 -9.15 -25.52 -47.06
N SER A 766 -8.02 -25.64 -46.35
CA SER A 766 -7.40 -26.92 -45.96
C SER A 766 -7.19 -27.01 -44.45
N SER A 767 -7.29 -28.21 -43.89
CA SER A 767 -6.97 -28.46 -42.48
C SER A 767 -5.46 -28.43 -42.26
N LEU A 768 -5.00 -27.67 -41.26
CA LEU A 768 -3.58 -27.58 -40.88
C LEU A 768 -3.14 -28.62 -39.84
N ARG A 769 -4.04 -29.50 -39.36
CA ARG A 769 -3.75 -30.46 -38.26
C ARG A 769 -2.63 -31.46 -38.57
N ASN A 770 -2.35 -31.71 -39.85
CA ASN A 770 -1.32 -32.67 -40.29
C ASN A 770 -0.08 -31.97 -40.89
N ASN A 771 0.05 -30.65 -40.77
CA ASN A 771 1.22 -29.93 -41.25
C ASN A 771 2.38 -30.03 -40.26
N THR A 772 3.61 -30.15 -40.76
CA THR A 772 4.82 -30.02 -39.95
C THR A 772 4.96 -28.61 -39.39
N SER A 773 5.47 -28.48 -38.16
CA SER A 773 5.69 -27.17 -37.51
C SER A 773 6.52 -26.25 -38.40
N GLN A 774 6.03 -25.03 -38.64
CA GLN A 774 6.65 -24.02 -39.49
C GLN A 774 6.28 -22.62 -38.99
N SER A 775 7.19 -21.66 -39.17
CA SER A 775 7.05 -20.28 -38.68
C SER A 775 6.07 -19.42 -39.48
N ASP A 776 5.83 -19.73 -40.76
CA ASP A 776 4.80 -19.08 -41.56
C ASP A 776 4.20 -20.05 -42.59
N TRP A 777 3.04 -20.61 -42.24
CA TRP A 777 2.33 -21.56 -43.09
C TRP A 777 1.79 -20.94 -44.38
N ARG A 778 1.67 -19.59 -44.48
CA ARG A 778 1.15 -18.91 -45.68
C ARG A 778 2.04 -19.12 -46.90
N THR A 779 3.32 -19.40 -46.68
CA THR A 779 4.28 -19.71 -47.74
C THR A 779 4.09 -21.10 -48.35
N SER A 780 3.39 -21.99 -47.64
CA SER A 780 3.20 -23.40 -48.01
C SER A 780 1.75 -23.75 -48.41
N GLN A 781 0.80 -22.83 -48.22
CA GLN A 781 -0.62 -23.05 -48.42
C GLN A 781 -1.22 -22.05 -49.40
N THR A 782 -2.26 -22.47 -50.13
CA THR A 782 -3.03 -21.55 -50.99
C THR A 782 -4.03 -20.76 -50.15
N ILE A 783 -3.76 -19.46 -49.99
CA ILE A 783 -4.66 -18.54 -49.27
C ILE A 783 -5.97 -18.39 -50.05
N SER A 784 -7.07 -18.70 -49.37
CA SER A 784 -8.44 -18.67 -49.91
C SER A 784 -9.10 -17.30 -49.73
N GLY A 785 -8.65 -16.52 -48.75
CA GLY A 785 -9.06 -15.13 -48.56
C GLY A 785 -8.21 -14.45 -47.50
N THR A 786 -8.25 -13.12 -47.48
CA THR A 786 -7.66 -12.30 -46.43
C THR A 786 -8.69 -11.30 -45.92
N ARG A 787 -8.59 -10.95 -44.64
CA ARG A 787 -9.42 -9.91 -44.00
C ARG A 787 -8.56 -9.12 -43.03
N THR A 788 -8.69 -7.80 -43.05
CA THR A 788 -8.09 -6.95 -42.02
C THR A 788 -8.95 -7.00 -40.78
N GLU A 789 -8.36 -7.40 -39.66
CA GLU A 789 -9.00 -7.50 -38.36
C GLU A 789 -8.45 -6.41 -37.46
N ALA A 790 -9.30 -5.45 -37.06
CA ALA A 790 -8.89 -4.43 -36.09
C ALA A 790 -8.41 -5.08 -34.78
N MET A 791 -9.10 -6.15 -34.34
CA MET A 791 -8.67 -7.04 -33.25
C MET A 791 -9.21 -8.46 -33.47
N PRO A 792 -8.35 -9.50 -33.62
CA PRO A 792 -8.81 -10.87 -33.84
C PRO A 792 -9.21 -11.56 -32.53
N LEU A 793 -10.26 -11.06 -31.87
CA LEU A 793 -10.81 -11.65 -30.65
C LEU A 793 -12.21 -12.19 -30.94
N TYR A 794 -12.34 -13.52 -30.99
CA TYR A 794 -13.58 -14.19 -31.36
C TYR A 794 -13.98 -15.16 -30.25
N TRP A 795 -14.99 -14.78 -29.47
CA TRP A 795 -15.71 -15.73 -28.62
C TRP A 795 -16.92 -16.26 -29.41
N ASP A 796 -17.04 -17.59 -29.53
CA ASP A 796 -18.09 -18.31 -30.30
C ASP A 796 -18.00 -18.13 -31.83
N ASN A 797 -19.03 -18.54 -32.58
CA ASN A 797 -19.19 -18.51 -34.04
C ASN A 797 -19.31 -17.09 -34.63
N THR A 798 -18.69 -16.10 -33.99
CA THR A 798 -18.78 -14.67 -34.33
C THR A 798 -17.77 -14.23 -35.40
N MET A 799 -17.00 -15.17 -35.97
CA MET A 799 -16.03 -14.91 -37.06
C MET A 799 -16.64 -14.44 -38.40
N GLY A 800 -17.96 -14.40 -38.52
CA GLY A 800 -18.68 -14.00 -39.73
C GLY A 800 -18.96 -15.17 -40.68
N THR A 801 -19.46 -14.88 -41.89
CA THR A 801 -19.84 -15.91 -42.86
C THR A 801 -18.64 -16.46 -43.61
N ALA A 802 -18.64 -17.77 -43.94
CA ALA A 802 -17.58 -18.40 -44.74
C ALA A 802 -17.31 -17.64 -46.06
N SER A 803 -18.36 -17.10 -46.69
CA SER A 803 -18.25 -16.30 -47.91
C SER A 803 -17.48 -14.99 -47.72
N SER A 804 -17.58 -14.33 -46.55
CA SER A 804 -16.84 -13.09 -46.29
C SER A 804 -15.34 -13.32 -46.05
N MET A 805 -14.93 -14.59 -45.90
CA MET A 805 -13.54 -15.02 -45.69
C MET A 805 -12.95 -15.73 -46.92
N GLY A 806 -13.66 -15.74 -48.06
CA GLY A 806 -13.24 -16.47 -49.26
C GLY A 806 -13.26 -18.00 -49.11
N ILE A 807 -13.90 -18.51 -48.04
CA ILE A 807 -14.01 -19.93 -47.75
C ILE A 807 -15.20 -20.48 -48.54
N SER A 808 -14.93 -21.41 -49.47
CA SER A 808 -16.01 -22.09 -50.19
C SER A 808 -16.71 -23.04 -49.21
N SER A 809 -17.98 -22.77 -48.90
CA SER A 809 -18.79 -23.61 -48.01
C SER A 809 -19.00 -24.99 -48.64
N ASN A 810 -18.12 -25.93 -48.35
CA ASN A 810 -18.41 -27.34 -48.45
C ASN A 810 -17.56 -28.08 -47.42
N SER A 811 -18.25 -28.85 -46.57
CA SER A 811 -17.77 -29.87 -45.63
C SER A 811 -17.18 -29.41 -44.28
N TYR A 812 -18.04 -29.21 -43.26
CA TYR A 812 -18.32 -30.21 -42.21
C TYR A 812 -19.19 -29.62 -41.10
N SER A 813 -20.46 -29.97 -41.09
CA SER A 813 -21.34 -29.92 -39.92
C SER A 813 -20.96 -31.07 -39.00
N HIS A 814 -20.28 -30.80 -37.89
CA HIS A 814 -20.33 -31.57 -36.64
C HIS A 814 -19.31 -30.94 -35.69
N TRP A 815 -19.78 -30.60 -34.50
CA TRP A 815 -19.09 -30.34 -33.22
C TRP A 815 -19.84 -29.19 -32.52
N ILE A 816 -21.10 -29.48 -32.16
CA ILE A 816 -21.78 -28.87 -31.03
C ILE A 816 -21.77 -29.95 -29.95
N ASN A 817 -20.86 -29.78 -28.99
CA ASN A 817 -20.97 -30.17 -27.59
C ASN A 817 -19.77 -29.61 -26.84
#